data_AF-A0A847PKL6-F1
#
_entry.id   AF-A0A847PKL6-F1
#
_cell.length_a   1.000
_cell.length_b   1.000
_cell.length_c   1.000
_cell.angle_alpha   90.00
_cell.angle_beta   90.00
_cell.angle_gamma   90.00
#
_symmetry.space_group_name_H-M   'P 1'
#
loop_
_entity.id
_entity.type
_entity.pdbx_description
1 polymer ?
#
loop_
_entity_poly.entity_id
_entity_poly.type
_entity_poly.pdbx_seq_one_letter_code
_entity_poly.pdbx_strand_id
1 'polypeptide(L)'
;MVAVSVVCIYLVAGAALARLLLPRLRMTARLWLGLSASVFLMMWLPALCAFVFGYTIQGELIALALLGLFVLCGYFLRDKRERRMADEVDKRTIRLILTLALPFLIYFCFVQYTHILRPVDGGYNTGQATYGDLPLHLGIASSLRGAKLPSDYSIFPGQRLAYPFLTDSLSTTLMIFGLPLGASIRLAGALMFGLVACGVIILACRWTSSKGAAVLTVLLLFLNGGLGFLYAFDMAGVSLGQMGQNQLQQGVWLDRLKNIVDGWYQTPANHAEFSTYNLRWSNILVDLFLPQRTFLGGWMALLPCLYLTYEMFQEKQGLRTTLFLGLMAGGLPLIHTHSFLALGLCTLGWLALDFIKQKRLNIFIILYGVIAVALALPQLFTFTFGQVGASDSFLRLSFNWVNGEGGLKDSVLFFYLKNIGLPFLLFILSLFEKNSHWRFLYMGALFIWLPAEFIAFQPNIYDNNKLLYVAYLLVLPGVSEYALMLYKKLKGVGARRLIAALCCFVMFVSGGLALIREAKSDYSMFSAADCETAAWVEENTEQDALFVTDTNHLNPVSALAGRRIVCGPSLWLYWHGFDIAKRESDLRLFYENPELGKDIPKKYGASYILLSPDELYRYSVDEQALFDRYEIAFESEDGSTIIFEAP
;
A
#
# COMPACT_ATOMS: atom_id res chain seq x y z
N MET A 1 -8.77 -16.42 -19.02
CA MET A 1 -9.55 -17.46 -18.31
C MET A 1 -8.73 -18.23 -17.28
N VAL A 2 -7.53 -18.74 -17.64
CA VAL A 2 -6.68 -19.53 -16.72
C VAL A 2 -6.29 -18.77 -15.45
N ALA A 3 -5.84 -17.52 -15.55
CA ALA A 3 -5.47 -16.70 -14.38
C ALA A 3 -6.61 -16.59 -13.34
N VAL A 4 -7.85 -16.42 -13.80
CA VAL A 4 -9.04 -16.35 -12.92
C VAL A 4 -9.30 -17.70 -12.26
N SER A 5 -9.15 -18.81 -12.99
CA SER A 5 -9.26 -20.16 -12.42
C SER A 5 -8.21 -20.40 -11.33
N VAL A 6 -6.98 -19.95 -11.54
CA VAL A 6 -5.90 -20.03 -10.53
C VAL A 6 -6.28 -19.27 -9.27
N VAL A 7 -6.76 -18.02 -9.40
CA VAL A 7 -7.28 -17.25 -8.26
C VAL A 7 -8.38 -18.04 -7.53
N CYS A 8 -9.37 -18.57 -8.25
CA CYS A 8 -10.46 -19.35 -7.65
C CYS A 8 -9.95 -20.60 -6.90
N ILE A 9 -8.95 -21.31 -7.44
CA ILE A 9 -8.33 -22.46 -6.77
C ILE A 9 -7.71 -22.05 -5.43
N TYR A 10 -6.92 -20.97 -5.42
CA TYR A 10 -6.37 -20.41 -4.18
C TYR A 10 -7.49 -20.04 -3.20
N LEU A 11 -8.51 -19.29 -3.63
CA LEU A 11 -9.62 -18.85 -2.78
C LEU A 11 -10.38 -20.03 -2.14
N VAL A 12 -10.67 -21.07 -2.91
CA VAL A 12 -11.34 -22.29 -2.42
C VAL A 12 -10.44 -23.02 -1.41
N ALA A 13 -9.16 -23.15 -1.70
CA ALA A 13 -8.19 -23.80 -0.81
C ALA A 13 -8.07 -23.06 0.53
N GLY A 14 -7.94 -21.72 0.52
CA GLY A 14 -7.89 -20.92 1.74
C GLY A 14 -9.18 -21.00 2.56
N ALA A 15 -10.35 -20.92 1.92
CA ALA A 15 -11.63 -21.12 2.58
C ALA A 15 -11.77 -22.52 3.20
N ALA A 16 -11.26 -23.57 2.51
CA ALA A 16 -11.21 -24.93 3.03
C ALA A 16 -10.28 -25.04 4.25
N LEU A 17 -9.08 -24.45 4.20
CA LEU A 17 -8.13 -24.43 5.31
C LEU A 17 -8.74 -23.78 6.56
N ALA A 18 -9.33 -22.58 6.43
CA ALA A 18 -9.97 -21.92 7.56
C ALA A 18 -11.17 -22.72 8.10
N ARG A 19 -11.93 -23.39 7.22
CA ARG A 19 -13.01 -24.29 7.62
C ARG A 19 -12.51 -25.50 8.42
N LEU A 20 -11.39 -26.10 8.03
CA LEU A 20 -10.81 -27.28 8.66
C LEU A 20 -10.11 -26.95 9.99
N LEU A 21 -9.37 -25.84 10.03
CA LEU A 21 -8.51 -25.48 11.15
C LEU A 21 -9.19 -24.61 12.20
N LEU A 22 -10.16 -23.77 11.78
CA LEU A 22 -10.80 -22.77 12.63
C LEU A 22 -12.35 -22.93 12.68
N PRO A 23 -12.92 -24.14 12.82
CA PRO A 23 -14.37 -24.36 12.69
C PRO A 23 -15.21 -23.68 13.77
N ARG A 24 -14.62 -23.28 14.90
CA ARG A 24 -15.32 -22.60 16.01
C ARG A 24 -15.48 -21.10 15.83
N LEU A 25 -14.70 -20.47 14.94
CA LEU A 25 -14.87 -19.06 14.61
C LEU A 25 -16.22 -18.82 13.93
N ARG A 26 -16.75 -17.59 14.08
CA ARG A 26 -17.97 -17.15 13.39
C ARG A 26 -17.84 -17.35 11.89
N MET A 27 -18.96 -17.64 11.22
CA MET A 27 -18.92 -18.03 9.81
C MET A 27 -18.31 -16.93 8.94
N THR A 28 -18.73 -15.68 9.15
CA THR A 28 -18.24 -14.52 8.39
C THR A 28 -16.73 -14.32 8.56
N ALA A 29 -16.25 -14.28 9.81
CA ALA A 29 -14.83 -14.17 10.11
C ALA A 29 -14.02 -15.35 9.55
N ARG A 30 -14.51 -16.59 9.71
CA ARG A 30 -13.83 -17.78 9.22
C ARG A 30 -13.68 -17.80 7.70
N LEU A 31 -14.74 -17.43 6.96
CA LEU A 31 -14.66 -17.35 5.50
C LEU A 31 -13.68 -16.27 5.07
N TRP A 32 -13.79 -15.07 5.63
CA TRP A 32 -12.88 -13.96 5.33
C TRP A 32 -11.41 -14.28 5.64
N LEU A 33 -11.12 -14.86 6.82
CA LEU A 33 -9.77 -15.32 7.18
C LEU A 33 -9.21 -16.32 6.17
N GLY A 34 -10.05 -17.24 5.69
CA GLY A 34 -9.67 -18.19 4.66
C GLY A 34 -9.35 -17.52 3.32
N LEU A 35 -10.17 -16.56 2.90
CA LEU A 35 -9.96 -15.81 1.66
C LEU A 35 -8.71 -14.90 1.74
N SER A 36 -8.44 -14.29 2.89
CA SER A 36 -7.18 -13.56 3.11
C SER A 36 -5.97 -14.49 3.12
N ALA A 37 -6.07 -15.64 3.78
CA ALA A 37 -4.99 -16.63 3.77
C ALA A 37 -4.72 -17.18 2.37
N SER A 38 -5.73 -17.30 1.51
CA SER A 38 -5.50 -17.70 0.11
C SER A 38 -4.72 -16.67 -0.70
N VAL A 39 -5.03 -15.38 -0.56
CA VAL A 39 -4.25 -14.34 -1.26
C VAL A 39 -2.83 -14.26 -0.70
N PHE A 40 -2.67 -14.40 0.61
CA PHE A 40 -1.37 -14.54 1.26
C PHE A 40 -0.57 -15.73 0.69
N LEU A 41 -1.19 -16.92 0.55
CA LEU A 41 -0.52 -18.09 -0.04
C LEU A 41 -0.23 -17.90 -1.53
N MET A 42 -1.07 -17.16 -2.26
CA MET A 42 -0.85 -16.84 -3.67
C MET A 42 0.32 -15.87 -3.87
N MET A 43 0.67 -15.06 -2.85
CA MET A 43 1.91 -14.28 -2.85
C MET A 43 3.12 -15.15 -2.50
N TRP A 44 3.00 -16.00 -1.48
CA TRP A 44 4.14 -16.72 -0.92
C TRP A 44 4.54 -17.99 -1.67
N LEU A 45 3.60 -18.84 -2.08
CA LEU A 45 3.95 -20.14 -2.69
C LEU A 45 4.66 -19.98 -4.03
N PRO A 46 4.21 -19.12 -4.97
CA PRO A 46 4.95 -18.85 -6.20
C PRO A 46 6.33 -18.27 -5.93
N ALA A 47 6.44 -17.30 -5.01
CA ALA A 47 7.72 -16.71 -4.63
C ALA A 47 8.71 -17.74 -4.07
N LEU A 48 8.26 -18.65 -3.19
CA LEU A 48 9.10 -19.72 -2.68
C LEU A 48 9.56 -20.68 -3.79
N CYS A 49 8.69 -21.00 -4.75
CA CYS A 49 9.05 -21.81 -5.91
C CYS A 49 10.04 -21.09 -6.85
N ALA A 50 9.94 -19.77 -6.96
CA ALA A 50 10.78 -18.95 -7.82
C ALA A 50 12.26 -18.95 -7.42
N PHE A 51 12.62 -19.32 -6.19
CA PHE A 51 14.02 -19.54 -5.79
C PHE A 51 14.68 -20.70 -6.56
N VAL A 52 13.91 -21.69 -7.01
CA VAL A 52 14.43 -22.88 -7.69
C VAL A 52 14.10 -22.85 -9.18
N PHE A 53 12.83 -22.62 -9.51
CA PHE A 53 12.27 -22.76 -10.86
C PHE A 53 12.04 -21.42 -11.58
N GLY A 54 12.25 -20.30 -10.88
CA GLY A 54 11.82 -18.98 -11.34
C GLY A 54 10.30 -18.81 -11.39
N TYR A 55 9.87 -17.59 -11.68
CA TYR A 55 8.47 -17.25 -11.96
C TYR A 55 8.07 -17.74 -13.35
N THR A 56 8.05 -19.05 -13.52
CA THR A 56 7.71 -19.75 -14.76
C THR A 56 6.40 -20.51 -14.59
N ILE A 57 5.77 -20.94 -15.69
CA ILE A 57 4.59 -21.81 -15.62
C ILE A 57 4.88 -23.06 -14.78
N GLN A 58 6.08 -23.65 -14.91
CA GLN A 58 6.48 -24.79 -14.10
C GLN A 58 6.51 -24.46 -12.59
N GLY A 59 7.12 -23.33 -12.22
CA GLY A 59 7.15 -22.87 -10.82
C GLY A 59 5.75 -22.66 -10.25
N GLU A 60 4.85 -22.07 -11.03
CA GLU A 60 3.45 -21.83 -10.64
C GLU A 60 2.64 -23.13 -10.46
N LEU A 61 2.85 -24.12 -11.33
CA LEU A 61 2.20 -25.44 -11.18
C LEU A 61 2.69 -26.18 -9.93
N ILE A 62 3.97 -26.04 -9.58
CA ILE A 62 4.53 -26.59 -8.33
C ILE A 62 3.93 -25.86 -7.12
N ALA A 63 3.77 -24.53 -7.18
CA ALA A 63 3.11 -23.76 -6.14
C ALA A 63 1.66 -24.22 -5.89
N LEU A 64 0.92 -24.53 -6.96
CA LEU A 64 -0.43 -25.12 -6.87
C LEU A 64 -0.42 -26.54 -6.25
N ALA A 65 0.59 -27.36 -6.56
CA ALA A 65 0.75 -28.67 -5.92
C ALA A 65 1.03 -28.54 -4.42
N LEU A 66 1.89 -27.59 -4.04
CA LEU A 66 2.17 -27.26 -2.63
C LEU A 66 0.89 -26.77 -1.92
N LEU A 67 0.09 -25.92 -2.56
CA LEU A 67 -1.22 -25.51 -2.04
C LEU A 67 -2.12 -26.72 -1.74
N GLY A 68 -2.16 -27.70 -2.66
CA GLY A 68 -2.87 -28.97 -2.45
C GLY A 68 -2.35 -29.73 -1.22
N LEU A 69 -1.03 -29.78 -1.03
CA LEU A 69 -0.41 -30.36 0.17
C LEU A 69 -0.78 -29.61 1.45
N PHE A 70 -0.82 -28.27 1.43
CA PHE A 70 -1.30 -27.48 2.57
C PHE A 70 -2.74 -27.85 2.95
N VAL A 71 -3.64 -27.97 1.97
CA VAL A 71 -5.03 -28.40 2.22
C VAL A 71 -5.09 -29.82 2.78
N LEU A 72 -4.27 -30.74 2.25
CA LEU A 72 -4.18 -32.12 2.75
C LEU A 72 -3.68 -32.17 4.21
N CYS A 73 -2.62 -31.44 4.52
CA CYS A 73 -2.13 -31.27 5.90
C CYS A 73 -3.21 -30.67 6.80
N GLY A 74 -3.92 -29.64 6.32
CA GLY A 74 -5.06 -29.03 7.01
C GLY A 74 -6.18 -30.03 7.29
N TYR A 75 -6.44 -30.97 6.38
CA TYR A 75 -7.41 -32.05 6.59
C TYR A 75 -6.98 -33.01 7.70
N PHE A 76 -5.70 -33.42 7.75
CA PHE A 76 -5.20 -34.29 8.82
C PHE A 76 -5.11 -33.58 10.18
N LEU A 77 -4.77 -32.29 10.18
CA LEU A 77 -4.69 -31.46 11.39
C LEU A 77 -6.03 -30.85 11.81
N ARG A 78 -7.13 -31.16 11.10
CA ARG A 78 -8.43 -30.53 11.30
C ARG A 78 -8.91 -30.61 12.73
N ASP A 79 -9.67 -29.61 13.14
CA ASP A 79 -10.42 -29.65 14.38
C ASP A 79 -11.71 -30.47 14.15
N LYS A 80 -11.85 -31.57 14.89
CA LYS A 80 -12.97 -32.51 14.75
C LYS A 80 -14.26 -32.02 15.42
N ARG A 81 -14.20 -30.90 16.15
CA ARG A 81 -15.39 -30.32 16.79
C ARG A 81 -16.35 -29.77 15.74
N GLU A 82 -17.64 -29.77 16.08
CA GLU A 82 -18.67 -29.26 15.18
C GLU A 82 -18.44 -27.80 14.80
N ARG A 83 -18.70 -27.55 13.51
CA ARG A 83 -18.55 -26.25 12.89
C ARG A 83 -19.63 -25.29 13.36
N ARG A 84 -19.23 -24.10 13.79
CA ARG A 84 -20.18 -23.00 14.05
C ARG A 84 -20.89 -22.62 12.75
N MET A 85 -22.22 -22.73 12.76
CA MET A 85 -23.11 -22.30 11.69
C MET A 85 -23.39 -20.80 11.77
N ALA A 86 -23.94 -20.24 10.69
CA ALA A 86 -24.32 -18.84 10.64
C ALA A 86 -25.37 -18.53 11.71
N ASP A 87 -25.16 -17.46 12.47
CA ASP A 87 -26.13 -16.92 13.42
C ASP A 87 -26.66 -15.53 12.99
N GLU A 88 -27.52 -14.92 13.80
CA GLU A 88 -28.06 -13.58 13.52
C GLU A 88 -26.98 -12.48 13.48
N VAL A 89 -25.87 -12.68 14.20
CA VAL A 89 -24.75 -11.75 14.15
C VAL A 89 -24.06 -11.86 12.80
N ASP A 90 -23.82 -13.07 12.30
CA ASP A 90 -23.30 -13.30 10.94
C ASP A 90 -24.21 -12.66 9.88
N LYS A 91 -25.53 -12.88 9.94
CA LYS A 91 -26.49 -12.24 9.00
C LYS A 91 -26.44 -10.71 9.05
N ARG A 92 -26.28 -10.14 10.23
CA ARG A 92 -26.14 -8.68 10.40
C ARG A 92 -24.81 -8.17 9.85
N THR A 93 -23.72 -8.89 10.07
CA THR A 93 -22.40 -8.56 9.51
C THR A 93 -22.42 -8.64 7.98
N ILE A 94 -23.04 -9.68 7.40
CA ILE A 94 -23.22 -9.79 5.94
C ILE A 94 -24.00 -8.60 5.39
N ARG A 95 -25.12 -8.21 6.03
CA ARG A 95 -25.86 -7.01 5.62
C ARG A 95 -24.99 -5.75 5.66
N LEU A 96 -24.16 -5.59 6.69
CA LEU A 96 -23.23 -4.46 6.77
C LEU A 96 -22.16 -4.50 5.67
N ILE A 97 -21.59 -5.67 5.37
CA ILE A 97 -20.65 -5.86 4.25
C ILE A 97 -21.31 -5.42 2.93
N LEU A 98 -22.52 -5.91 2.66
CA LEU A 98 -23.26 -5.54 1.45
C LEU A 98 -23.62 -4.04 1.40
N THR A 99 -23.90 -3.40 2.54
CA THR A 99 -24.30 -1.99 2.57
C THR A 99 -23.12 -1.00 2.61
N LEU A 100 -21.95 -1.42 3.11
CA LEU A 100 -20.80 -0.54 3.32
C LEU A 100 -19.60 -0.94 2.46
N ALA A 101 -19.15 -2.19 2.52
CA ALA A 101 -17.97 -2.61 1.75
C ALA A 101 -18.25 -2.62 0.26
N LEU A 102 -19.45 -3.03 -0.18
CA LEU A 102 -19.76 -3.09 -1.60
C LEU A 102 -19.70 -1.70 -2.29
N PRO A 103 -20.30 -0.61 -1.76
CA PRO A 103 -20.12 0.72 -2.34
C PRO A 103 -18.65 1.17 -2.40
N PHE A 104 -17.88 0.96 -1.33
CA PHE A 104 -16.45 1.29 -1.34
C PHE A 104 -15.67 0.44 -2.35
N LEU A 105 -16.01 -0.85 -2.49
CA LEU A 105 -15.39 -1.74 -3.46
C LEU A 105 -15.74 -1.34 -4.89
N ILE A 106 -16.99 -0.96 -5.18
CA ILE A 106 -17.40 -0.46 -6.49
C ILE A 106 -16.61 0.81 -6.82
N TYR A 107 -16.54 1.76 -5.88
CA TYR A 107 -15.73 2.96 -6.05
C TYR A 107 -14.26 2.62 -6.27
N PHE A 108 -13.69 1.71 -5.45
CA PHE A 108 -12.30 1.29 -5.58
C PHE A 108 -12.03 0.61 -6.93
N CYS A 109 -12.93 -0.24 -7.43
CA CYS A 109 -12.83 -0.84 -8.76
C CYS A 109 -12.91 0.22 -9.86
N PHE A 110 -13.74 1.25 -9.70
CA PHE A 110 -13.81 2.37 -10.63
C PHE A 110 -12.49 3.15 -10.67
N VAL A 111 -11.94 3.54 -9.52
CA VAL A 111 -10.65 4.26 -9.50
C VAL A 111 -9.50 3.36 -9.93
N GLN A 112 -9.50 2.06 -9.61
CA GLN A 112 -8.54 1.11 -10.17
C GLN A 112 -8.61 1.06 -11.70
N TYR A 113 -9.81 1.12 -12.28
CA TYR A 113 -9.96 1.18 -13.72
C TYR A 113 -9.39 2.48 -14.30
N THR A 114 -9.63 3.62 -13.67
CA THR A 114 -9.15 4.91 -14.18
C THR A 114 -7.68 5.21 -13.90
N HIS A 115 -7.12 4.62 -12.85
CA HIS A 115 -5.78 4.95 -12.33
C HIS A 115 -4.70 3.95 -12.73
N ILE A 116 -5.05 2.80 -13.30
CA ILE A 116 -4.10 1.74 -13.64
C ILE A 116 -4.16 1.48 -15.15
N LEU A 117 -3.25 2.12 -15.88
CA LEU A 117 -3.06 1.97 -17.33
C LEU A 117 -4.39 2.04 -18.09
N ARG A 118 -5.10 3.17 -17.97
CA ARG A 118 -6.35 3.39 -18.70
C ARG A 118 -6.02 3.75 -20.16
N PRO A 119 -6.44 2.96 -21.15
CA PRO A 119 -6.10 3.24 -22.54
C PRO A 119 -6.76 4.52 -23.04
N VAL A 120 -5.98 5.40 -23.68
CA VAL A 120 -6.42 6.67 -24.29
C VAL A 120 -5.52 6.97 -25.49
N ASP A 121 -6.10 7.12 -26.68
CA ASP A 121 -5.40 7.57 -27.89
C ASP A 121 -4.09 6.82 -28.19
N GLY A 122 -4.08 5.49 -28.01
CA GLY A 122 -2.91 4.63 -28.19
C GLY A 122 -1.93 4.60 -27.01
N GLY A 123 -2.03 5.56 -26.08
CA GLY A 123 -1.28 5.61 -24.84
C GLY A 123 -2.07 5.15 -23.61
N TYR A 124 -1.55 5.48 -22.43
CA TYR A 124 -2.16 5.22 -21.14
C TYR A 124 -2.25 6.47 -20.26
N ASN A 125 -3.45 6.68 -19.71
CA ASN A 125 -3.69 7.63 -18.63
C ASN A 125 -3.71 6.93 -17.25
N THR A 126 -3.54 7.74 -16.23
CA THR A 126 -3.57 7.39 -14.80
C THR A 126 -4.28 8.48 -14.02
N GLY A 127 -4.63 8.22 -12.76
CA GLY A 127 -5.03 9.28 -11.84
C GLY A 127 -3.86 9.76 -10.99
N GLN A 128 -4.08 10.87 -10.28
CA GLN A 128 -3.05 11.63 -9.59
C GLN A 128 -2.36 10.81 -8.50
N ALA A 129 -3.13 10.08 -7.69
CA ALA A 129 -2.58 9.34 -6.57
C ALA A 129 -1.56 8.28 -7.01
N THR A 130 -1.78 7.65 -8.17
CA THR A 130 -0.94 6.56 -8.68
C THR A 130 0.19 7.04 -9.58
N TYR A 131 0.19 8.31 -10.02
CA TYR A 131 1.13 8.84 -11.01
C TYR A 131 2.60 8.55 -10.68
N GLY A 132 3.02 8.85 -9.44
CA GLY A 132 4.43 8.73 -9.03
C GLY A 132 4.89 7.32 -8.65
N ASP A 133 4.01 6.45 -8.14
CA ASP A 133 4.40 5.17 -7.53
C ASP A 133 4.02 3.95 -8.40
N LEU A 134 3.02 4.08 -9.27
CA LEU A 134 2.58 2.99 -10.14
C LEU A 134 3.70 2.45 -11.04
N PRO A 135 4.53 3.27 -11.72
CA PRO A 135 5.53 2.75 -12.65
C PRO A 135 6.56 1.83 -11.98
N LEU A 136 6.94 2.12 -10.72
CA LEU A 136 7.78 1.23 -9.91
C LEU A 136 7.14 -0.16 -9.77
N HIS A 137 5.87 -0.20 -9.39
CA HIS A 137 5.14 -1.46 -9.21
C HIS A 137 4.88 -2.21 -10.51
N LEU A 138 4.66 -1.49 -11.61
CA LEU A 138 4.55 -2.08 -12.94
C LEU A 138 5.87 -2.78 -13.31
N GLY A 139 7.00 -2.09 -13.14
CA GLY A 139 8.33 -2.62 -13.44
C GLY A 139 8.73 -3.81 -12.58
N ILE A 140 8.38 -3.83 -11.29
CA ILE A 140 8.60 -5.02 -10.44
C ILE A 140 7.75 -6.19 -10.94
N ALA A 141 6.45 -5.98 -11.21
CA ALA A 141 5.56 -7.06 -11.63
C ALA A 141 5.96 -7.65 -13.00
N SER A 142 6.33 -6.80 -13.96
CA SER A 142 6.70 -7.21 -15.32
C SER A 142 8.08 -7.88 -15.38
N SER A 143 9.08 -7.35 -14.67
CA SER A 143 10.46 -7.87 -14.67
C SER A 143 10.60 -9.23 -13.98
N LEU A 144 9.72 -9.54 -13.03
CA LEU A 144 9.76 -10.82 -12.32
C LEU A 144 9.32 -12.01 -13.19
N ARG A 145 8.62 -11.82 -14.31
CA ARG A 145 8.16 -12.92 -15.19
C ARG A 145 9.34 -13.73 -15.70
N GLY A 146 9.49 -14.99 -15.31
CA GLY A 146 10.64 -15.84 -15.68
C GLY A 146 11.87 -15.68 -14.79
N ALA A 147 11.94 -14.63 -13.96
CA ALA A 147 13.08 -14.38 -13.08
C ALA A 147 13.15 -15.38 -11.91
N LYS A 148 14.37 -15.69 -11.46
CA LYS A 148 14.62 -16.41 -10.20
C LYS A 148 14.79 -15.46 -9.04
N LEU A 149 14.46 -15.93 -7.83
CA LEU A 149 14.72 -15.18 -6.59
C LEU A 149 16.00 -15.66 -5.89
N PRO A 150 16.76 -14.75 -5.23
CA PRO A 150 16.58 -13.30 -5.25
C PRO A 150 16.92 -12.71 -6.63
N SER A 151 16.14 -11.74 -7.08
CA SER A 151 16.40 -11.02 -8.33
C SER A 151 17.10 -9.69 -8.06
N ASP A 152 17.77 -9.16 -9.08
CA ASP A 152 18.24 -7.79 -9.08
C ASP A 152 17.08 -6.81 -9.26
N TYR A 153 17.30 -5.59 -8.78
CA TYR A 153 16.37 -4.49 -8.97
C TYR A 153 16.44 -4.02 -10.44
N SER A 154 15.35 -4.13 -11.18
CA SER A 154 15.32 -3.83 -12.63
C SER A 154 15.79 -2.41 -12.97
N ILE A 155 15.51 -1.46 -12.08
CA ILE A 155 15.88 -0.06 -12.22
C ILE A 155 17.25 0.29 -11.60
N PHE A 156 17.92 -0.68 -10.98
CA PHE A 156 19.28 -0.52 -10.48
C PHE A 156 20.04 -1.86 -10.44
N PRO A 157 20.32 -2.47 -11.60
CA PRO A 157 20.91 -3.81 -11.68
C PRO A 157 22.26 -3.92 -10.97
N GLY A 158 22.60 -5.10 -10.46
CA GLY A 158 23.72 -5.32 -9.55
C GLY A 158 23.40 -5.03 -8.08
N GLN A 159 22.21 -4.50 -7.77
CA GLN A 159 21.66 -4.45 -6.42
C GLN A 159 20.44 -5.36 -6.31
N ARG A 160 20.32 -6.06 -5.18
CA ARG A 160 19.20 -6.97 -4.91
C ARG A 160 17.88 -6.19 -4.81
N LEU A 161 16.80 -6.75 -5.35
CA LEU A 161 15.45 -6.27 -5.11
C LEU A 161 15.08 -6.46 -3.63
N ALA A 162 15.22 -5.39 -2.86
CA ALA A 162 15.01 -5.36 -1.41
C ALA A 162 13.69 -4.69 -1.01
N TYR A 163 13.10 -3.88 -1.89
CA TYR A 163 11.75 -3.36 -1.75
C TYR A 163 10.72 -4.50 -1.63
N PRO A 164 9.71 -4.43 -0.74
CA PRO A 164 8.70 -5.50 -0.60
C PRO A 164 7.97 -5.78 -1.92
N PHE A 165 8.27 -6.91 -2.55
CA PHE A 165 7.81 -7.21 -3.92
C PHE A 165 6.68 -8.25 -3.97
N LEU A 166 6.30 -8.87 -2.86
CA LEU A 166 5.35 -10.00 -2.89
C LEU A 166 3.97 -9.59 -3.41
N THR A 167 3.52 -8.37 -3.11
CA THR A 167 2.27 -7.86 -3.65
C THR A 167 2.31 -7.66 -5.17
N ASP A 168 3.49 -7.32 -5.71
CA ASP A 168 3.70 -7.16 -7.15
C ASP A 168 3.83 -8.53 -7.83
N SER A 169 4.49 -9.48 -7.18
CA SER A 169 4.61 -10.86 -7.68
C SER A 169 3.27 -11.58 -7.84
N LEU A 170 2.26 -11.22 -7.04
CA LEU A 170 0.88 -11.68 -7.25
C LEU A 170 0.38 -11.33 -8.65
N SER A 171 0.73 -10.14 -9.15
CA SER A 171 0.39 -9.72 -10.52
C SER A 171 1.27 -10.42 -11.55
N THR A 172 2.55 -10.71 -11.24
CA THR A 172 3.41 -11.56 -12.07
C THR A 172 2.79 -12.94 -12.31
N THR A 173 2.28 -13.60 -11.26
CA THR A 173 1.56 -14.89 -11.38
C THR A 173 0.36 -14.78 -12.34
N LEU A 174 -0.43 -13.72 -12.24
CA LEU A 174 -1.57 -13.50 -13.14
C LEU A 174 -1.12 -13.29 -14.60
N MET A 175 0.00 -12.58 -14.81
CA MET A 175 0.58 -12.36 -16.13
C MET A 175 1.11 -13.65 -16.76
N ILE A 176 1.75 -14.53 -15.97
CA ILE A 176 2.20 -15.85 -16.43
C ILE A 176 1.03 -16.68 -16.97
N PHE A 177 -0.15 -16.56 -16.36
CA PHE A 177 -1.37 -17.20 -16.83
C PHE A 177 -2.18 -16.39 -17.86
N GLY A 178 -1.51 -15.44 -18.53
CA GLY A 178 -1.98 -14.75 -19.73
C GLY A 178 -2.85 -13.53 -19.50
N LEU A 179 -2.87 -12.94 -18.28
CA LEU A 179 -3.61 -11.70 -18.03
C LEU A 179 -2.71 -10.47 -18.32
N PRO A 180 -3.15 -9.48 -19.13
CA PRO A 180 -2.35 -8.30 -19.42
C PRO A 180 -1.92 -7.53 -18.16
N LEU A 181 -0.79 -6.84 -18.20
CA LEU A 181 -0.20 -6.13 -17.06
C LEU A 181 -1.23 -5.29 -16.30
N GLY A 182 -1.89 -4.34 -16.96
CA GLY A 182 -2.89 -3.48 -16.31
C GLY A 182 -4.09 -4.25 -15.73
N ALA A 183 -4.52 -5.35 -16.35
CA ALA A 183 -5.59 -6.19 -15.81
C ALA A 183 -5.14 -6.99 -14.58
N SER A 184 -3.89 -7.47 -14.57
CA SER A 184 -3.27 -8.18 -13.45
C SER A 184 -3.12 -7.30 -12.20
N ILE A 185 -2.75 -6.04 -12.37
CA ILE A 185 -2.64 -5.07 -11.28
C ILE A 185 -4.04 -4.72 -10.73
N ARG A 186 -5.01 -4.44 -11.62
CA ARG A 186 -6.39 -4.09 -11.24
C ARG A 186 -7.09 -5.22 -10.48
N LEU A 187 -7.02 -6.45 -11.01
CA LEU A 187 -7.64 -7.63 -10.38
C LEU A 187 -7.04 -7.91 -8.99
N ALA A 188 -5.71 -7.89 -8.88
CA ALA A 188 -5.02 -8.08 -7.61
C ALA A 188 -5.44 -7.02 -6.59
N GLY A 189 -5.43 -5.74 -6.97
CA GLY A 189 -5.83 -4.63 -6.10
C GLY A 189 -7.30 -4.71 -5.68
N ALA A 190 -8.22 -4.99 -6.60
CA ALA A 190 -9.64 -5.14 -6.28
C ALA A 190 -9.91 -6.30 -5.31
N LEU A 191 -9.24 -7.44 -5.50
CA LEU A 191 -9.34 -8.59 -4.60
C LEU A 191 -8.83 -8.27 -3.19
N MET A 192 -7.63 -7.68 -3.08
CA MET A 192 -7.06 -7.30 -1.79
C MET A 192 -7.91 -6.26 -1.08
N PHE A 193 -8.38 -5.22 -1.78
CA PHE A 193 -9.23 -4.19 -1.19
C PHE A 193 -10.58 -4.75 -0.74
N GLY A 194 -11.20 -5.65 -1.51
CA GLY A 194 -12.44 -6.32 -1.10
C GLY A 194 -12.26 -7.06 0.25
N LEU A 195 -11.12 -7.72 0.44
CA LEU A 195 -10.77 -8.38 1.70
C LEU A 195 -10.46 -7.39 2.82
N VAL A 196 -9.79 -6.28 2.54
CA VAL A 196 -9.56 -5.20 3.52
C VAL A 196 -10.90 -4.58 3.96
N ALA A 197 -11.77 -4.21 3.02
CA ALA A 197 -13.08 -3.63 3.29
C ALA A 197 -13.97 -4.57 4.12
N CYS A 198 -14.03 -5.86 3.77
CA CYS A 198 -14.73 -6.86 4.57
C CYS A 198 -14.10 -6.99 5.97
N GLY A 199 -12.77 -7.03 6.05
CA GLY A 199 -12.02 -7.16 7.29
C GLY A 199 -12.27 -6.02 8.27
N VAL A 200 -12.24 -4.78 7.80
CA VAL A 200 -12.56 -3.59 8.61
C VAL A 200 -13.97 -3.69 9.19
N ILE A 201 -14.97 -4.12 8.39
CA ILE A 201 -16.34 -4.28 8.88
C ILE A 201 -16.45 -5.40 9.92
N ILE A 202 -15.78 -6.54 9.69
CA ILE A 202 -15.77 -7.68 10.61
C ILE A 202 -15.12 -7.26 11.95
N LEU A 203 -13.99 -6.56 11.91
CA LEU A 203 -13.31 -6.01 13.07
C LEU A 203 -14.18 -4.97 13.78
N ALA A 204 -14.78 -4.02 13.07
CA ALA A 204 -15.67 -3.02 13.65
C ALA A 204 -16.89 -3.66 14.33
N CYS A 205 -17.47 -4.70 13.74
CA CYS A 205 -18.56 -5.48 14.36
C CYS A 205 -18.11 -6.27 15.59
N ARG A 206 -16.83 -6.65 15.67
CA ARG A 206 -16.27 -7.38 16.81
C ARG A 206 -15.83 -6.45 17.93
N TRP A 207 -15.31 -5.28 17.60
CA TRP A 207 -14.72 -4.32 18.55
C TRP A 207 -15.71 -3.26 19.04
N THR A 208 -16.93 -3.23 18.51
CA THR A 208 -17.99 -2.34 19.01
C THR A 208 -19.19 -3.13 19.51
N SER A 209 -19.91 -2.56 20.46
CA SER A 209 -21.13 -3.05 21.08
C SER A 209 -22.40 -2.78 20.26
N SER A 210 -22.37 -1.82 19.31
CA SER A 210 -23.56 -1.37 18.59
C SER A 210 -23.36 -1.24 17.08
N LYS A 211 -24.45 -1.37 16.31
CA LYS A 211 -24.42 -1.28 14.83
C LYS A 211 -23.93 0.08 14.38
N GLY A 212 -24.46 1.14 15.01
CA GLY A 212 -24.09 2.51 14.67
C GLY A 212 -22.61 2.77 14.90
N ALA A 213 -22.03 2.23 15.98
CA ALA A 213 -20.62 2.40 16.26
C ALA A 213 -19.76 1.68 15.22
N ALA A 214 -20.12 0.45 14.84
CA ALA A 214 -19.43 -0.27 13.77
C ALA A 214 -19.48 0.50 12.43
N VAL A 215 -20.66 1.05 12.06
CA VAL A 215 -20.81 1.86 10.85
C VAL A 215 -19.93 3.10 10.92
N LEU A 216 -19.96 3.84 12.04
CA LEU A 216 -19.18 5.05 12.21
C LEU A 216 -17.66 4.76 12.21
N THR A 217 -17.21 3.64 12.78
CA THR A 217 -15.82 3.18 12.72
C THR A 217 -15.35 2.99 11.27
N VAL A 218 -16.17 2.33 10.45
CA VAL A 218 -15.85 2.09 9.03
C VAL A 218 -15.78 3.42 8.25
N LEU A 219 -16.75 4.31 8.48
CA LEU A 219 -16.79 5.62 7.81
C LEU A 219 -15.63 6.52 8.24
N LEU A 220 -15.29 6.56 9.54
CA LEU A 220 -14.16 7.33 10.05
C LEU A 220 -12.81 6.83 9.53
N LEU A 221 -12.72 5.56 9.12
CA LEU A 221 -11.53 5.04 8.47
C LEU A 221 -11.52 5.40 6.98
N PHE A 222 -12.51 4.99 6.19
CA PHE A 222 -12.45 5.13 4.72
C PHE A 222 -12.73 6.56 4.22
N LEU A 223 -13.46 7.36 4.98
CA LEU A 223 -13.70 8.78 4.69
C LEU A 223 -12.89 9.68 5.62
N ASN A 224 -11.75 9.18 6.15
CA ASN A 224 -10.92 9.97 7.03
C ASN A 224 -10.42 11.23 6.31
N GLY A 225 -10.31 12.30 7.09
CA GLY A 225 -9.75 13.58 6.67
C GLY A 225 -9.79 14.56 7.83
N GLY A 226 -8.89 15.55 7.79
CA GLY A 226 -8.76 16.56 8.83
C GLY A 226 -9.64 17.78 8.64
N LEU A 227 -9.33 18.81 9.40
CA LEU A 227 -9.88 20.16 9.26
C LEU A 227 -9.27 20.95 8.09
N GLY A 228 -8.47 20.31 7.23
CA GLY A 228 -7.77 21.02 6.15
C GLY A 228 -8.70 21.68 5.13
N PHE A 229 -9.97 21.26 5.03
CA PHE A 229 -10.98 21.95 4.22
C PHE A 229 -11.17 23.41 4.66
N LEU A 230 -10.91 23.74 5.94
CA LEU A 230 -11.01 25.11 6.44
C LEU A 230 -10.04 26.06 5.72
N TYR A 231 -8.87 25.59 5.29
CA TYR A 231 -7.93 26.43 4.52
C TYR A 231 -8.51 26.86 3.18
N ALA A 232 -9.31 26.00 2.53
CA ALA A 232 -10.01 26.37 1.30
C ALA A 232 -11.11 27.41 1.53
N PHE A 233 -11.65 27.55 2.75
CA PHE A 233 -12.67 28.55 3.06
C PHE A 233 -12.16 29.75 3.87
N ASP A 234 -10.88 29.74 4.26
CA ASP A 234 -10.27 30.83 5.03
C ASP A 234 -10.22 32.12 4.20
N MET A 235 -10.82 33.19 4.71
CA MET A 235 -11.01 34.45 3.99
C MET A 235 -11.56 34.25 2.56
N ALA A 236 -12.59 33.42 2.39
CA ALA A 236 -13.13 32.98 1.08
C ALA A 236 -13.46 34.09 0.06
N GLY A 237 -13.54 35.36 0.48
CA GLY A 237 -13.73 36.52 -0.41
C GLY A 237 -12.44 37.13 -0.98
N VAL A 238 -11.26 36.61 -0.65
CA VAL A 238 -9.95 37.14 -1.09
C VAL A 238 -9.09 36.00 -1.64
N SER A 239 -8.46 36.17 -2.80
CA SER A 239 -7.48 35.19 -3.30
C SER A 239 -6.18 35.32 -2.50
N LEU A 240 -5.73 34.22 -1.89
CA LEU A 240 -4.51 34.20 -1.07
C LEU A 240 -3.36 33.43 -1.72
N GLY A 241 -3.63 32.77 -2.85
CA GLY A 241 -2.64 32.01 -3.60
C GLY A 241 -2.75 32.21 -5.09
N GLN A 242 -1.80 31.59 -5.78
CA GLN A 242 -1.68 31.57 -7.24
C GLN A 242 -1.22 30.20 -7.69
N MET A 243 -1.25 29.95 -9.01
CA MET A 243 -0.81 28.67 -9.55
C MET A 243 0.65 28.38 -9.12
N GLY A 244 0.89 27.19 -8.58
CA GLY A 244 2.22 26.78 -8.10
C GLY A 244 2.64 27.33 -6.73
N GLN A 245 1.87 28.24 -6.10
CA GLN A 245 2.16 28.77 -4.77
C GLN A 245 0.88 29.02 -3.97
N ASN A 246 0.68 28.31 -2.86
CA ASN A 246 -0.53 28.44 -2.03
C ASN A 246 -1.83 28.18 -2.84
N GLN A 247 -1.75 27.31 -3.86
CA GLN A 247 -2.77 27.12 -4.90
C GLN A 247 -4.14 26.67 -4.35
N LEU A 248 -4.19 26.00 -3.19
CA LEU A 248 -5.42 25.61 -2.52
C LEU A 248 -6.28 26.83 -2.17
N GLN A 249 -5.65 27.99 -1.96
CA GLN A 249 -6.31 29.26 -1.66
C GLN A 249 -6.33 30.24 -2.86
N GLN A 250 -6.03 29.77 -4.08
CA GLN A 250 -6.17 30.56 -5.30
C GLN A 250 -7.65 30.82 -5.62
N GLY A 251 -8.01 32.05 -5.99
CA GLY A 251 -9.38 32.43 -6.32
C GLY A 251 -10.27 32.63 -5.10
N VAL A 252 -11.57 32.82 -5.37
CA VAL A 252 -12.57 33.16 -4.33
C VAL A 252 -13.74 32.17 -4.33
N TRP A 253 -14.33 31.95 -3.16
CA TRP A 253 -15.54 31.14 -2.97
C TRP A 253 -15.46 29.76 -3.63
N LEU A 254 -16.23 29.55 -4.71
CA LEU A 254 -16.33 28.27 -5.43
C LEU A 254 -15.10 27.97 -6.29
N ASP A 255 -14.29 28.97 -6.66
CA ASP A 255 -13.03 28.75 -7.40
C ASP A 255 -12.09 27.83 -6.63
N ARG A 256 -12.07 27.96 -5.30
CA ARG A 256 -11.23 27.13 -4.43
C ARG A 256 -11.70 25.68 -4.35
N LEU A 257 -13.02 25.45 -4.43
CA LEU A 257 -13.55 24.09 -4.58
C LEU A 257 -13.15 23.50 -5.93
N LYS A 258 -13.13 24.32 -6.99
CA LYS A 258 -12.63 23.90 -8.29
C LYS A 258 -11.15 23.51 -8.22
N ASN A 259 -10.32 24.28 -7.52
CA ASN A 259 -8.91 23.92 -7.32
C ASN A 259 -8.72 22.60 -6.59
N ILE A 260 -9.52 22.32 -5.56
CA ILE A 260 -9.45 21.03 -4.84
C ILE A 260 -9.77 19.86 -5.77
N VAL A 261 -10.76 20.05 -6.64
CA VAL A 261 -11.34 18.98 -7.46
C VAL A 261 -10.59 18.76 -8.77
N ASP A 262 -10.09 19.83 -9.39
CA ASP A 262 -9.45 19.81 -10.71
C ASP A 262 -7.92 20.04 -10.62
N GLY A 263 -7.40 20.48 -9.48
CA GLY A 263 -6.00 20.89 -9.31
C GLY A 263 -5.06 19.77 -8.85
N TRP A 264 -3.82 19.81 -9.36
CA TRP A 264 -2.74 18.89 -9.03
C TRP A 264 -2.31 19.00 -7.56
N TYR A 265 -2.46 17.91 -6.79
CA TYR A 265 -2.14 17.79 -5.36
C TYR A 265 -2.81 18.81 -4.42
N GLN A 266 -3.97 19.34 -4.81
CA GLN A 266 -4.71 20.34 -4.03
C GLN A 266 -5.70 19.71 -3.02
N THR A 267 -5.38 18.58 -2.40
CA THR A 267 -6.30 17.94 -1.43
C THR A 267 -6.27 18.57 -0.04
N PRO A 268 -7.44 18.79 0.58
CA PRO A 268 -7.52 19.28 1.95
C PRO A 268 -7.21 18.21 3.03
N ALA A 269 -7.02 16.94 2.65
CA ALA A 269 -6.62 15.88 3.58
C ALA A 269 -5.08 15.75 3.69
N ASN A 270 -4.37 15.92 2.57
CA ASN A 270 -2.92 15.85 2.47
C ASN A 270 -2.48 16.72 1.28
N HIS A 271 -1.50 17.59 1.47
CA HIS A 271 -1.19 18.62 0.50
C HIS A 271 0.31 18.66 0.20
N ALA A 272 0.70 18.65 -1.08
CA ALA A 272 2.11 18.57 -1.49
C ALA A 272 2.98 19.74 -0.96
N GLU A 273 2.40 20.94 -0.84
CA GLU A 273 3.07 22.09 -0.21
C GLU A 273 3.03 21.98 1.33
N PHE A 274 3.95 21.17 1.85
CA PHE A 274 4.02 20.78 3.25
C PHE A 274 4.57 21.85 4.22
N SER A 275 5.12 22.93 3.68
CA SER A 275 5.60 24.09 4.46
C SER A 275 4.44 24.99 4.90
N THR A 276 3.47 25.20 4.00
CA THR A 276 2.46 26.25 4.16
C THR A 276 1.29 25.79 5.03
N TYR A 277 0.67 24.65 4.70
CA TYR A 277 -0.50 24.17 5.44
C TYR A 277 -0.18 23.07 6.46
N ASN A 278 0.92 22.34 6.24
CA ASN A 278 1.32 21.15 7.01
C ASN A 278 0.16 20.14 7.20
N LEU A 279 -0.55 19.86 6.09
CA LEU A 279 -1.59 18.83 6.00
C LEU A 279 -0.94 17.50 5.59
N ARG A 280 -1.03 16.50 6.46
CA ARG A 280 -0.25 15.25 6.43
C ARG A 280 -1.08 13.97 6.58
N TRP A 281 -2.38 14.08 6.89
CA TRP A 281 -3.24 12.93 7.19
C TRP A 281 -4.18 12.62 6.04
N SER A 282 -3.60 12.01 5.02
CA SER A 282 -4.22 11.67 3.74
C SER A 282 -5.44 10.76 3.88
N ASN A 283 -6.30 10.72 2.87
CA ASN A 283 -7.38 9.75 2.89
C ASN A 283 -6.82 8.34 2.65
N ILE A 284 -7.08 7.40 3.55
CA ILE A 284 -6.50 6.06 3.50
C ILE A 284 -6.94 5.28 2.25
N LEU A 285 -8.13 5.54 1.72
CA LEU A 285 -8.65 4.80 0.57
C LEU A 285 -7.91 5.19 -0.70
N VAL A 286 -7.84 6.48 -0.99
CA VAL A 286 -7.31 6.95 -2.28
C VAL A 286 -5.84 7.37 -2.26
N ASP A 287 -5.28 7.73 -1.10
CA ASP A 287 -3.88 8.16 -1.01
C ASP A 287 -2.96 7.06 -0.45
N LEU A 288 -3.52 5.95 0.08
CA LEU A 288 -2.74 4.81 0.58
C LEU A 288 -3.12 3.49 -0.09
N PHE A 289 -4.36 3.01 0.05
CA PHE A 289 -4.74 1.70 -0.51
C PHE A 289 -4.67 1.64 -2.04
N LEU A 290 -5.01 2.75 -2.72
CA LEU A 290 -4.98 2.83 -4.17
C LEU A 290 -3.53 2.85 -4.73
N PRO A 291 -2.67 3.82 -4.34
CA PRO A 291 -1.34 3.92 -4.92
C PRO A 291 -0.30 2.99 -4.31
N GLN A 292 -0.31 2.78 -2.99
CA GLN A 292 0.73 2.01 -2.31
C GLN A 292 0.32 0.54 -2.25
N ARG A 293 0.69 -0.21 -3.28
CA ARG A 293 0.25 -1.62 -3.42
C ARG A 293 0.74 -2.49 -2.26
N THR A 294 1.98 -2.28 -1.80
CA THR A 294 2.53 -2.98 -0.64
C THR A 294 1.76 -2.69 0.64
N PHE A 295 1.29 -1.46 0.84
CA PHE A 295 0.42 -1.11 1.97
C PHE A 295 -0.92 -1.85 1.91
N LEU A 296 -1.56 -1.91 0.73
CA LEU A 296 -2.81 -2.65 0.53
C LEU A 296 -2.64 -4.16 0.81
N GLY A 297 -1.60 -4.78 0.26
CA GLY A 297 -1.26 -6.19 0.54
C GLY A 297 -0.95 -6.43 2.01
N GLY A 298 -0.21 -5.50 2.63
CA GLY A 298 0.10 -5.50 4.05
C GLY A 298 -1.14 -5.47 4.94
N TRP A 299 -2.13 -4.63 4.62
CA TRP A 299 -3.39 -4.57 5.36
C TRP A 299 -4.27 -5.80 5.13
N MET A 300 -4.29 -6.34 3.91
CA MET A 300 -5.00 -7.58 3.58
C MET A 300 -4.53 -8.75 4.47
N ALA A 301 -3.22 -8.84 4.76
CA ALA A 301 -2.65 -9.85 5.65
C ALA A 301 -2.68 -9.46 7.14
N LEU A 302 -2.54 -8.16 7.48
CA LEU A 302 -2.50 -7.65 8.85
C LEU A 302 -3.85 -7.77 9.57
N LEU A 303 -4.96 -7.42 8.91
CA LEU A 303 -6.28 -7.41 9.56
C LEU A 303 -6.70 -8.81 10.07
N PRO A 304 -6.52 -9.91 9.30
CA PRO A 304 -6.64 -11.28 9.81
C PRO A 304 -5.81 -11.55 11.05
N CYS A 305 -4.55 -11.09 11.05
CA CYS A 305 -3.65 -11.27 12.18
C CYS A 305 -4.13 -10.53 13.42
N LEU A 306 -4.53 -9.26 13.29
CA LEU A 306 -5.11 -8.48 14.39
C LEU A 306 -6.40 -9.12 14.93
N TYR A 307 -7.26 -9.65 14.05
CA TYR A 307 -8.46 -10.38 14.45
C TYR A 307 -8.11 -11.60 15.32
N LEU A 308 -7.21 -12.46 14.84
CA LEU A 308 -6.84 -13.68 15.55
C LEU A 308 -6.08 -13.40 16.84
N THR A 309 -5.16 -12.43 16.85
CA THR A 309 -4.47 -11.98 18.07
C THR A 309 -5.48 -11.46 19.09
N TYR A 310 -6.46 -10.66 18.67
CA TYR A 310 -7.54 -10.19 19.55
C TYR A 310 -8.34 -11.36 20.13
N GLU A 311 -8.76 -12.33 19.29
CA GLU A 311 -9.46 -13.53 19.76
C GLU A 311 -8.63 -14.36 20.76
N MET A 312 -7.31 -14.40 20.63
CA MET A 312 -6.44 -15.11 21.59
C MET A 312 -6.41 -14.48 22.98
N PHE A 313 -6.64 -13.16 23.08
CA PHE A 313 -6.74 -12.45 24.35
C PHE A 313 -8.16 -12.51 24.94
N GLN A 314 -9.19 -12.46 24.10
CA GLN A 314 -10.59 -12.44 24.58
C GLN A 314 -11.18 -13.84 24.83
N GLU A 315 -10.76 -14.83 24.04
CA GLU A 315 -11.31 -16.18 24.04
C GLU A 315 -10.19 -17.21 24.20
N LYS A 316 -10.51 -18.39 24.74
CA LYS A 316 -9.54 -19.49 24.81
C LYS A 316 -9.33 -20.11 23.43
N GLN A 317 -8.31 -19.63 22.73
CA GLN A 317 -7.82 -20.22 21.48
C GLN A 317 -6.79 -21.32 21.75
N GLY A 318 -6.57 -22.18 20.76
CA GLY A 318 -5.63 -23.30 20.86
C GLY A 318 -4.56 -23.26 19.76
N LEU A 319 -3.75 -24.32 19.73
CA LEU A 319 -2.58 -24.46 18.84
C LEU A 319 -2.87 -24.14 17.37
N ARG A 320 -4.03 -24.55 16.83
CA ARG A 320 -4.38 -24.31 15.41
C ARG A 320 -4.46 -22.82 15.07
N THR A 321 -5.10 -22.03 15.94
CA THR A 321 -5.17 -20.57 15.80
C THR A 321 -3.78 -19.96 15.89
N THR A 322 -2.96 -20.43 16.83
CA THR A 322 -1.57 -20.00 17.00
C THR A 322 -0.71 -20.28 15.77
N LEU A 323 -0.78 -21.48 15.19
CA LEU A 323 -0.02 -21.85 14.00
C LEU A 323 -0.47 -21.03 12.78
N PHE A 324 -1.78 -20.88 12.59
CA PHE A 324 -2.35 -20.10 11.49
C PHE A 324 -1.92 -18.62 11.58
N LEU A 325 -2.04 -18.01 12.76
CA LEU A 325 -1.60 -16.64 13.02
C LEU A 325 -0.09 -16.49 12.87
N GLY A 326 0.70 -17.40 13.45
CA GLY A 326 2.17 -17.35 13.40
C GLY A 326 2.72 -17.44 11.98
N LEU A 327 2.12 -18.27 11.13
CA LEU A 327 2.51 -18.37 9.72
C LEU A 327 2.18 -17.10 8.94
N MET A 328 0.96 -16.57 9.08
CA MET A 328 0.58 -15.32 8.40
C MET A 328 1.40 -14.13 8.88
N ALA A 329 1.57 -13.99 10.20
CA ALA A 329 2.34 -12.91 10.79
C ALA A 329 3.83 -13.00 10.42
N GLY A 330 4.38 -14.22 10.41
CA GLY A 330 5.77 -14.47 10.05
C GLY A 330 6.07 -14.13 8.59
N GLY A 331 5.11 -14.26 7.68
CA GLY A 331 5.24 -13.85 6.28
C GLY A 331 4.81 -12.41 5.98
N LEU A 332 4.63 -11.54 6.97
CA LEU A 332 4.35 -10.13 6.73
C LEU A 332 5.56 -9.32 6.21
N PRO A 333 6.82 -9.54 6.63
CA PRO A 333 7.92 -8.63 6.27
C PRO A 333 8.10 -8.39 4.76
N LEU A 334 8.12 -9.43 3.92
CA LEU A 334 8.24 -9.26 2.46
C LEU A 334 6.97 -8.79 1.75
N ILE A 335 5.82 -8.80 2.43
CA ILE A 335 4.59 -8.17 1.92
C ILE A 335 4.61 -6.69 2.30
N HIS A 336 4.83 -6.39 3.58
CA HIS A 336 4.87 -5.05 4.15
C HIS A 336 5.46 -5.04 5.57
N THR A 337 6.73 -4.60 5.71
CA THR A 337 7.46 -4.55 7.00
C THR A 337 6.76 -3.72 8.08
N HIS A 338 6.13 -2.59 7.74
CA HIS A 338 5.43 -1.77 8.74
C HIS A 338 4.21 -2.50 9.33
N SER A 339 3.52 -3.34 8.54
CA SER A 339 2.42 -4.16 9.06
C SER A 339 2.91 -5.20 10.06
N PHE A 340 4.07 -5.83 9.80
CA PHE A 340 4.71 -6.75 10.76
C PHE A 340 5.06 -6.02 12.07
N LEU A 341 5.70 -4.85 11.97
CA LEU A 341 6.07 -4.04 13.12
C LEU A 341 4.83 -3.59 13.92
N ALA A 342 3.81 -3.08 13.24
CA ALA A 342 2.56 -2.66 13.89
C ALA A 342 1.86 -3.81 14.62
N LEU A 343 1.83 -5.02 14.03
CA LEU A 343 1.28 -6.21 14.67
C LEU A 343 2.06 -6.60 15.93
N GLY A 344 3.40 -6.59 15.86
CA GLY A 344 4.28 -6.87 16.98
C GLY A 344 4.06 -5.88 18.13
N LEU A 345 4.11 -4.58 17.83
CA LEU A 345 3.89 -3.51 18.80
C LEU A 345 2.48 -3.58 19.43
N CYS A 346 1.44 -3.80 18.62
CA CYS A 346 0.08 -4.00 19.11
C CYS A 346 -0.01 -5.18 20.09
N THR A 347 0.59 -6.31 19.71
CA THR A 347 0.64 -7.53 20.54
C THR A 347 1.33 -7.25 21.87
N LEU A 348 2.45 -6.51 21.85
CA LEU A 348 3.18 -6.14 23.07
C LEU A 348 2.34 -5.24 23.98
N GLY A 349 1.62 -4.25 23.44
CA GLY A 349 0.73 -3.40 24.22
C GLY A 349 -0.41 -4.19 24.89
N TRP A 350 -1.04 -5.11 24.16
CA TRP A 350 -2.06 -6.00 24.73
C TRP A 350 -1.49 -6.98 25.76
N LEU A 351 -0.30 -7.54 25.50
CA LEU A 351 0.38 -8.44 26.41
C LEU A 351 0.76 -7.74 27.72
N ALA A 352 1.25 -6.50 27.65
CA ALA A 352 1.59 -5.70 28.83
C ALA A 352 0.35 -5.48 29.72
N LEU A 353 -0.78 -5.09 29.12
CA LEU A 353 -2.03 -4.89 29.86
C LEU A 353 -2.59 -6.20 30.44
N ASP A 354 -2.54 -7.29 29.67
CA ASP A 354 -3.02 -8.59 30.14
C ASP A 354 -2.14 -9.14 31.28
N PHE A 355 -0.82 -8.98 31.17
CA PHE A 355 0.12 -9.36 32.22
C PHE A 355 -0.14 -8.58 33.53
N ILE A 356 -0.39 -7.27 33.45
CA ILE A 356 -0.74 -6.46 34.62
C ILE A 356 -2.02 -6.99 35.31
N LYS A 357 -3.01 -7.44 34.53
CA LYS A 357 -4.30 -7.91 35.04
C LYS A 357 -4.25 -9.36 35.56
N GLN A 358 -3.66 -10.27 34.81
CA GLN A 358 -3.70 -11.71 35.09
C GLN A 358 -2.44 -12.26 35.76
N LYS A 359 -1.33 -11.49 35.75
CA LYS A 359 -0.01 -11.89 36.28
C LYS A 359 0.53 -13.21 35.70
N ARG A 360 0.11 -13.56 34.49
CA ARG A 360 0.56 -14.76 33.77
C ARG A 360 0.65 -14.46 32.28
N LEU A 361 1.56 -15.15 31.59
CA LEU A 361 1.69 -15.06 30.14
C LEU A 361 0.91 -16.19 29.48
N ASN A 362 0.15 -15.87 28.43
CA ASN A 362 -0.50 -16.88 27.60
C ASN A 362 0.56 -17.55 26.71
N ILE A 363 0.88 -18.82 26.99
CA ILE A 363 1.88 -19.59 26.25
C ILE A 363 1.62 -19.63 24.74
N PHE A 364 0.36 -19.61 24.32
CA PHE A 364 0.01 -19.60 22.90
C PHE A 364 0.39 -18.28 22.22
N ILE A 365 0.35 -17.15 22.93
CA ILE A 365 0.78 -15.84 22.40
C ILE A 365 2.30 -15.82 22.26
N ILE A 366 3.02 -16.38 23.23
CA ILE A 366 4.48 -16.54 23.15
C ILE A 366 4.87 -17.46 21.97
N LEU A 367 4.20 -18.60 21.84
CA LEU A 367 4.44 -19.53 20.73
C LEU A 367 4.17 -18.87 19.36
N TYR A 368 3.09 -18.10 19.24
CA TYR A 368 2.82 -17.30 18.05
C TYR A 368 3.99 -16.34 17.76
N GLY A 369 4.43 -15.58 18.76
CA GLY A 369 5.54 -14.63 18.60
C GLY A 369 6.83 -15.32 18.16
N VAL A 370 7.15 -16.49 18.73
CA VAL A 370 8.32 -17.30 18.34
C VAL A 370 8.23 -17.74 16.88
N ILE A 371 7.08 -18.26 16.44
CA ILE A 371 6.90 -18.69 15.04
C ILE A 371 7.02 -17.49 14.10
N ALA A 372 6.36 -16.37 14.43
CA ALA A 372 6.37 -15.17 13.61
C ALA A 372 7.80 -14.62 13.45
N VAL A 373 8.55 -14.51 14.55
CA VAL A 373 9.96 -14.05 14.52
C VAL A 373 10.85 -15.04 13.77
N ALA A 374 10.71 -16.35 14.00
CA ALA A 374 11.52 -17.36 13.33
C ALA A 374 11.36 -17.32 11.80
N LEU A 375 10.16 -17.07 11.30
CA LEU A 375 9.89 -16.92 9.87
C LEU A 375 10.28 -15.53 9.34
N ALA A 376 10.12 -14.48 10.15
CA ALA A 376 10.42 -13.10 9.76
C ALA A 376 11.93 -12.80 9.70
N LEU A 377 12.75 -13.37 10.58
CA LEU A 377 14.18 -13.05 10.67
C LEU A 377 14.94 -13.29 9.35
N PRO A 378 14.81 -14.45 8.66
CA PRO A 378 15.48 -14.65 7.38
C PRO A 378 15.07 -13.62 6.33
N GLN A 379 13.81 -13.20 6.31
CA GLN A 379 13.31 -12.17 5.40
C GLN A 379 13.98 -10.82 5.70
N LEU A 380 13.96 -10.41 6.96
CA LEU A 380 14.52 -9.14 7.40
C LEU A 380 16.04 -9.09 7.15
N PHE A 381 16.79 -10.14 7.50
CA PHE A 381 18.24 -10.16 7.26
C PHE A 381 18.60 -10.16 5.77
N THR A 382 17.85 -10.93 4.95
CA THR A 382 18.20 -11.10 3.53
C THR A 382 17.80 -9.92 2.67
N PHE A 383 16.65 -9.29 2.98
CA PHE A 383 16.06 -8.26 2.13
C PHE A 383 16.05 -6.88 2.78
N THR A 384 15.77 -6.75 4.07
CA THR A 384 15.64 -5.44 4.72
C THR A 384 16.97 -4.90 5.26
N PHE A 385 17.69 -5.68 6.08
CA PHE A 385 18.94 -5.25 6.71
C PHE A 385 20.13 -5.26 5.76
N GLY A 386 20.13 -6.13 4.74
CA GLY A 386 21.15 -6.10 3.69
C GLY A 386 21.16 -4.77 2.91
N GLN A 387 20.01 -4.09 2.79
CA GLN A 387 19.88 -2.79 2.16
C GLN A 387 20.39 -1.65 3.06
N VAL A 388 20.25 -1.78 4.39
CA VAL A 388 20.73 -0.83 5.41
C VAL A 388 22.26 -0.75 5.48
N GLY A 389 22.98 -1.81 5.11
CA GLY A 389 24.44 -1.83 5.15
C GLY A 389 25.12 -0.84 4.18
N ALA A 390 24.38 -0.25 3.23
CA ALA A 390 24.92 0.66 2.21
C ALA A 390 24.61 2.15 2.45
N SER A 391 23.74 2.51 3.40
CA SER A 391 23.33 3.88 3.69
C SER A 391 23.38 4.20 5.18
N ASP A 392 23.56 5.47 5.57
CA ASP A 392 23.45 5.94 6.96
C ASP A 392 22.18 5.38 7.64
N SER A 393 22.27 5.03 8.92
CA SER A 393 21.29 4.16 9.58
C SER A 393 19.84 4.65 9.40
N PHE A 394 18.99 3.81 8.78
CA PHE A 394 17.56 4.06 8.57
C PHE A 394 16.78 4.42 9.85
N LEU A 395 17.27 3.98 11.02
CA LEU A 395 16.70 4.30 12.31
C LEU A 395 17.32 5.57 12.88
N ARG A 396 16.54 6.65 12.91
CA ARG A 396 16.93 7.90 13.58
C ARG A 396 15.89 8.29 14.64
N LEU A 397 16.37 8.89 15.72
CA LEU A 397 15.47 9.53 16.67
C LEU A 397 14.79 10.72 15.98
N SER A 398 13.49 10.85 16.20
CA SER A 398 12.67 11.96 15.72
C SER A 398 11.78 12.43 16.87
N PHE A 399 11.09 13.54 16.68
CA PHE A 399 10.05 13.96 17.59
C PHE A 399 8.86 14.50 16.80
N ASN A 400 7.67 14.09 17.23
CA ASN A 400 6.40 14.51 16.66
C ASN A 400 6.22 14.19 15.17
N TRP A 401 6.67 13.00 14.76
CA TRP A 401 6.57 12.51 13.38
C TRP A 401 7.09 13.56 12.38
N VAL A 402 6.40 13.80 11.26
CA VAL A 402 6.80 14.73 10.20
C VAL A 402 6.62 16.20 10.61
N ASN A 403 5.94 16.48 11.73
CA ASN A 403 5.71 17.84 12.21
C ASN A 403 6.95 18.45 12.88
N GLY A 404 7.83 17.61 13.45
CA GLY A 404 9.09 18.05 14.06
C GLY A 404 10.30 18.00 13.12
N GLU A 405 10.13 17.55 11.88
CA GLU A 405 11.22 17.49 10.91
C GLU A 405 11.68 18.90 10.52
N GLY A 406 12.95 19.22 10.82
CA GLY A 406 13.49 20.57 10.63
C GLY A 406 13.00 21.61 11.63
N GLY A 407 12.38 21.18 12.74
CA GLY A 407 11.76 22.04 13.74
C GLY A 407 10.24 21.89 13.77
N LEU A 408 9.63 22.25 14.90
CA LEU A 408 8.20 22.07 15.13
C LEU A 408 7.38 23.10 14.34
N LYS A 409 6.64 22.66 13.31
CA LYS A 409 5.83 23.55 12.44
C LYS A 409 4.51 23.99 13.08
N ASP A 410 3.78 23.04 13.64
CA ASP A 410 2.59 23.28 14.45
C ASP A 410 2.81 22.81 15.89
N SER A 411 2.11 23.36 16.88
CA SER A 411 2.10 22.72 18.20
C SER A 411 1.61 21.27 18.13
N VAL A 412 2.19 20.38 18.93
CA VAL A 412 1.94 18.92 18.87
C VAL A 412 0.45 18.56 18.87
N LEU A 413 -0.33 19.18 19.76
CA LEU A 413 -1.77 18.91 19.86
C LEU A 413 -2.56 19.50 18.68
N PHE A 414 -2.19 20.71 18.25
CA PHE A 414 -2.86 21.36 17.13
C PHE A 414 -2.59 20.61 15.81
N PHE A 415 -1.38 20.08 15.63
CA PHE A 415 -1.03 19.26 14.48
C PHE A 415 -2.02 18.11 14.28
N TYR A 416 -2.27 17.31 15.33
CA TYR A 416 -3.21 16.19 15.25
C TYR A 416 -4.66 16.63 15.19
N LEU A 417 -5.05 17.69 15.90
CA LEU A 417 -6.41 18.24 15.81
C LEU A 417 -6.71 18.75 14.39
N LYS A 418 -5.76 19.44 13.75
CA LYS A 418 -5.87 19.92 12.38
C LYS A 418 -5.94 18.76 11.39
N ASN A 419 -5.08 17.76 11.55
CA ASN A 419 -4.90 16.69 10.56
C ASN A 419 -5.91 15.54 10.68
N ILE A 420 -6.29 15.16 11.90
CA ILE A 420 -7.26 14.08 12.13
C ILE A 420 -8.67 14.65 12.36
N GLY A 421 -8.77 15.87 12.91
CA GLY A 421 -10.03 16.56 13.12
C GLY A 421 -10.77 16.14 14.39
N LEU A 422 -12.09 16.29 14.35
CA LEU A 422 -13.00 15.95 15.46
C LEU A 422 -12.80 14.52 16.02
N PRO A 423 -12.48 13.48 15.23
CA PRO A 423 -12.17 12.15 15.76
C PRO A 423 -11.02 12.13 16.78
N PHE A 424 -9.99 12.97 16.61
CA PHE A 424 -8.88 13.06 17.56
C PHE A 424 -9.30 13.71 18.88
N LEU A 425 -10.12 14.77 18.81
CA LEU A 425 -10.70 15.37 20.02
C LEU A 425 -11.58 14.37 20.77
N LEU A 426 -12.42 13.62 20.06
CA LEU A 426 -13.24 12.57 20.64
C LEU A 426 -12.40 11.43 21.23
N PHE A 427 -11.27 11.08 20.62
CA PHE A 427 -10.32 10.14 21.17
C PHE A 427 -9.79 10.60 22.53
N ILE A 428 -9.26 11.82 22.62
CA ILE A 428 -8.76 12.39 23.88
C ILE A 428 -9.86 12.37 24.95
N LEU A 429 -11.07 12.82 24.61
CA LEU A 429 -12.19 12.84 25.55
C LEU A 429 -12.62 11.44 25.98
N SER A 430 -12.54 10.45 25.10
CA SER A 430 -12.86 9.05 25.43
C SER A 430 -11.86 8.40 26.39
N LEU A 431 -10.64 8.94 26.53
CA LEU A 431 -9.65 8.42 27.50
C LEU A 431 -10.10 8.59 28.94
N PHE A 432 -10.93 9.59 29.22
CA PHE A 432 -11.49 9.84 30.55
C PHE A 432 -12.61 8.85 30.93
N GLU A 433 -13.15 8.12 29.96
CA GLU A 433 -14.15 7.09 30.21
C GLU A 433 -13.51 5.82 30.82
N LYS A 434 -14.23 5.18 31.75
CA LYS A 434 -13.74 3.98 32.46
C LYS A 434 -14.11 2.68 31.73
N ASN A 435 -14.04 2.67 30.40
CA ASN A 435 -14.35 1.48 29.59
C ASN A 435 -13.11 0.57 29.44
N SER A 436 -13.18 -0.64 29.99
CA SER A 436 -12.06 -1.60 30.00
C SER A 436 -11.70 -2.14 28.61
N HIS A 437 -12.69 -2.27 27.71
CA HIS A 437 -12.50 -2.75 26.35
C HIS A 437 -11.84 -1.68 25.47
N TRP A 438 -12.26 -0.41 25.58
CA TRP A 438 -11.58 0.70 24.87
C TRP A 438 -10.13 0.81 25.28
N ARG A 439 -9.86 0.77 26.59
CA ARG A 439 -8.49 0.80 27.13
C ARG A 439 -7.62 -0.33 26.61
N PHE A 440 -8.21 -1.51 26.38
CA PHE A 440 -7.48 -2.63 25.77
C PHE A 440 -7.05 -2.29 24.34
N LEU A 441 -7.98 -1.84 23.49
CA LEU A 441 -7.65 -1.43 22.12
C LEU A 441 -6.67 -0.25 22.08
N TYR A 442 -6.88 0.76 22.94
CA TYR A 442 -6.03 1.95 23.03
C TYR A 442 -4.62 1.61 23.50
N MET A 443 -4.44 0.58 24.33
CA MET A 443 -3.10 0.14 24.71
C MET A 443 -2.32 -0.43 23.53
N GLY A 444 -2.99 -1.20 22.65
CA GLY A 444 -2.40 -1.65 21.40
C GLY A 444 -2.05 -0.47 20.48
N ALA A 445 -2.93 0.54 20.39
CA ALA A 445 -2.68 1.75 19.61
C ALA A 445 -1.49 2.56 20.16
N LEU A 446 -1.41 2.73 21.48
CA LEU A 446 -0.36 3.51 22.16
C LEU A 446 1.04 2.94 21.88
N PHE A 447 1.19 1.61 21.91
CA PHE A 447 2.45 0.93 21.63
C PHE A 447 2.89 1.05 20.16
N ILE A 448 1.98 1.36 19.24
CA ILE A 448 2.32 1.70 17.86
C ILE A 448 2.63 3.20 17.73
N TRP A 449 1.76 4.03 18.31
CA TRP A 449 1.81 5.47 18.19
C TRP A 449 3.09 6.05 18.78
N LEU A 450 3.50 5.62 19.98
CA LEU A 450 4.70 6.15 20.64
C LEU A 450 5.96 5.92 19.80
N PRO A 451 6.32 4.69 19.36
CA PRO A 451 7.46 4.52 18.46
C PRO A 451 7.36 5.36 17.18
N ALA A 452 6.18 5.48 16.56
CA ALA A 452 6.00 6.28 15.35
C ALA A 452 6.21 7.79 15.56
N GLU A 453 6.08 8.30 16.79
CA GLU A 453 6.36 9.70 17.14
C GLU A 453 7.85 9.97 17.33
N PHE A 454 8.58 9.00 17.88
CA PHE A 454 9.94 9.19 18.38
C PHE A 454 11.04 8.53 17.53
N ILE A 455 10.67 7.66 16.59
CA ILE A 455 11.61 6.89 15.78
C ILE A 455 11.19 7.01 14.32
N ALA A 456 12.10 7.44 13.46
CA ALA A 456 11.94 7.29 12.02
C ALA A 456 12.37 5.87 11.61
N PHE A 457 11.49 5.12 10.95
CA PHE A 457 11.78 3.75 10.50
C PHE A 457 12.28 3.67 9.06
N GLN A 458 12.18 4.77 8.31
CA GLN A 458 12.61 4.93 6.92
C GLN A 458 13.24 6.33 6.74
N PRO A 459 13.98 6.59 5.64
CA PRO A 459 14.62 7.89 5.46
C PRO A 459 13.56 8.98 5.26
N ASN A 460 12.41 8.63 4.68
CA ASN A 460 11.23 9.50 4.63
C ASN A 460 10.40 9.32 5.92
N ILE A 461 10.46 10.29 6.83
CA ILE A 461 9.68 10.24 8.10
C ILE A 461 8.18 10.16 7.84
N TYR A 462 7.69 10.70 6.72
CA TYR A 462 6.27 10.67 6.37
C TYR A 462 5.69 9.25 6.37
N ASP A 463 6.49 8.24 6.01
CA ASP A 463 6.06 6.83 5.93
C ASP A 463 5.68 6.20 7.28
N ASN A 464 6.03 6.83 8.40
CA ASN A 464 5.49 6.43 9.71
C ASN A 464 3.95 6.51 9.75
N ASN A 465 3.31 7.23 8.82
CA ASN A 465 1.86 7.20 8.66
C ASN A 465 1.34 5.76 8.53
N LYS A 466 2.08 4.84 7.90
CA LYS A 466 1.72 3.43 7.73
C LYS A 466 1.48 2.72 9.06
N LEU A 467 2.22 3.10 10.11
CA LEU A 467 2.03 2.64 11.48
C LEU A 467 0.85 3.39 12.15
N LEU A 468 0.82 4.71 12.01
CA LEU A 468 -0.20 5.56 12.62
C LEU A 468 -1.63 5.22 12.15
N TYR A 469 -1.84 4.79 10.89
CA TYR A 469 -3.15 4.33 10.43
C TYR A 469 -3.60 3.03 11.08
N VAL A 470 -2.67 2.14 11.48
CA VAL A 470 -3.00 0.93 12.25
C VAL A 470 -3.41 1.33 13.68
N ALA A 471 -2.67 2.26 14.30
CA ALA A 471 -3.04 2.82 15.60
C ALA A 471 -4.40 3.54 15.52
N TYR A 472 -4.66 4.28 14.45
CA TYR A 472 -5.94 4.94 14.18
C TYR A 472 -7.08 3.92 14.10
N LEU A 473 -6.94 2.85 13.33
CA LEU A 473 -7.93 1.75 13.26
C LEU A 473 -8.29 1.20 14.65
N LEU A 474 -7.31 1.06 15.54
CA LEU A 474 -7.51 0.55 16.90
C LEU A 474 -8.27 1.53 17.81
N VAL A 475 -8.12 2.85 17.62
CA VAL A 475 -8.83 3.85 18.44
C VAL A 475 -10.28 4.11 17.96
N LEU A 476 -10.55 3.91 16.66
CA LEU A 476 -11.84 4.24 16.06
C LEU A 476 -13.07 3.58 16.70
N PRO A 477 -13.05 2.30 17.14
CA PRO A 477 -14.18 1.68 17.84
C PRO A 477 -14.63 2.47 19.07
N GLY A 478 -13.68 2.85 19.94
CA GLY A 478 -13.98 3.61 21.16
C GLY A 478 -14.44 5.04 20.86
N VAL A 479 -13.78 5.71 19.91
CA VAL A 479 -14.19 7.03 19.40
C VAL A 479 -15.63 7.01 18.89
N SER A 480 -15.99 5.98 18.12
CA SER A 480 -17.31 5.84 17.53
C SER A 480 -18.39 5.60 18.58
N GLU A 481 -18.11 4.76 19.58
CA GLU A 481 -19.04 4.53 20.69
C GLU A 481 -19.22 5.77 21.56
N TYR A 482 -18.13 6.49 21.83
CA TYR A 482 -18.16 7.73 22.59
C TYR A 482 -18.98 8.81 21.87
N ALA A 483 -18.77 8.99 20.56
CA ALA A 483 -19.56 9.92 19.74
C ALA A 483 -21.07 9.63 19.83
N LEU A 484 -21.45 8.35 19.72
CA LEU A 484 -22.85 7.94 19.82
C LEU A 484 -23.39 8.06 21.24
N MET A 485 -22.56 7.88 22.26
CA MET A 485 -22.91 8.14 23.65
C MET A 485 -23.25 9.62 23.86
N LEU A 486 -22.39 10.53 23.37
CA LEU A 486 -22.64 11.97 23.43
C LEU A 486 -23.92 12.33 22.67
N TYR A 487 -24.12 11.78 21.47
CA TYR A 487 -25.35 11.99 20.73
C TYR A 487 -26.59 11.55 21.53
N LYS A 488 -26.54 10.39 22.22
CA LYS A 488 -27.65 9.94 23.08
C LYS A 488 -27.89 10.87 24.27
N LYS A 489 -26.83 11.41 24.88
CA LYS A 489 -26.93 12.37 26.00
C LYS A 489 -27.60 13.69 25.59
N LEU A 490 -27.56 14.08 24.32
CA LEU A 490 -28.27 15.26 23.79
C LEU A 490 -29.79 15.06 23.62
N LYS A 491 -30.38 13.96 24.12
CA LYS A 491 -31.84 13.75 24.06
C LYS A 491 -32.57 14.90 24.78
N GLY A 492 -33.51 15.53 24.08
CA GLY A 492 -34.25 16.70 24.56
C GLY A 492 -33.77 18.05 23.99
N VAL A 493 -32.56 18.09 23.40
CA VAL A 493 -32.06 19.30 22.72
C VAL A 493 -32.65 19.39 21.31
N GLY A 494 -33.41 20.44 21.01
CA GLY A 494 -34.06 20.64 19.70
C GLY A 494 -33.07 20.64 18.52
N ALA A 495 -31.88 21.20 18.73
CA ALA A 495 -30.81 21.27 17.73
C ALA A 495 -29.98 19.98 17.58
N ARG A 496 -30.29 18.88 18.30
CA ARG A 496 -29.47 17.65 18.32
C ARG A 496 -29.17 17.09 16.93
N ARG A 497 -30.14 17.10 16.01
CA ARG A 497 -29.97 16.59 14.64
C ARG A 497 -29.03 17.49 13.83
N LEU A 498 -29.14 18.80 13.99
CA LEU A 498 -28.25 19.78 13.36
C LEU A 498 -26.81 19.62 13.85
N ILE A 499 -26.61 19.48 15.18
CA ILE A 499 -25.28 19.21 15.77
C ILE A 499 -24.68 17.95 15.15
N ALA A 500 -25.43 16.86 15.07
CA ALA A 500 -24.95 15.63 14.46
C ALA A 500 -24.60 15.81 12.97
N ALA A 501 -25.42 16.54 12.20
CA ALA A 501 -25.14 16.83 10.80
C ALA A 501 -23.86 17.65 10.62
N LEU A 502 -23.66 18.69 11.45
CA LEU A 502 -22.43 19.50 11.44
C LEU A 502 -21.20 18.69 11.85
N CYS A 503 -21.31 17.83 12.87
CA CYS A 503 -20.23 16.92 13.24
C CYS A 503 -19.86 15.97 12.09
N CYS A 504 -20.85 15.36 11.43
CA CYS A 504 -20.61 14.51 10.26
C CYS A 504 -19.95 15.31 9.12
N PHE A 505 -20.41 16.53 8.85
CA PHE A 505 -19.79 17.40 7.85
C PHE A 505 -18.31 17.63 8.16
N VAL A 506 -17.98 18.07 9.39
CA VAL A 506 -16.60 18.32 9.82
C VAL A 506 -15.73 17.05 9.77
N MET A 507 -16.28 15.88 10.10
CA MET A 507 -15.55 14.62 10.08
C MET A 507 -15.25 14.10 8.66
N PHE A 508 -16.12 14.39 7.68
CA PHE A 508 -16.08 13.67 6.39
C PHE A 508 -15.88 14.56 5.17
N VAL A 509 -15.98 15.88 5.28
CA VAL A 509 -15.87 16.76 4.11
C VAL A 509 -14.50 16.67 3.43
N SER A 510 -13.39 16.67 4.18
CA SER A 510 -12.04 16.57 3.59
C SER A 510 -11.81 15.22 2.90
N GLY A 511 -12.24 14.12 3.54
CA GLY A 511 -12.14 12.78 2.94
C GLY A 511 -13.03 12.64 1.71
N GLY A 512 -14.26 13.15 1.77
CA GLY A 512 -15.18 13.17 0.63
C GLY A 512 -14.65 13.96 -0.56
N LEU A 513 -14.03 15.13 -0.31
CA LEU A 513 -13.38 15.93 -1.35
C LEU A 513 -12.20 15.20 -1.99
N ALA A 514 -11.39 14.47 -1.22
CA ALA A 514 -10.31 13.64 -1.75
C ALA A 514 -10.85 12.54 -2.70
N LEU A 515 -11.91 11.85 -2.30
CA LEU A 515 -12.56 10.85 -3.16
C LEU A 515 -13.15 11.47 -4.44
N ILE A 516 -13.76 12.65 -4.35
CA ILE A 516 -14.32 13.35 -5.52
C ILE A 516 -13.21 13.76 -6.50
N ARG A 517 -12.08 14.28 -5.99
CA ARG A 517 -10.93 14.64 -6.83
C ARG A 517 -10.42 13.43 -7.60
N GLU A 518 -10.12 12.33 -6.90
CA GLU A 518 -9.60 11.12 -7.56
C GLU A 518 -10.63 10.52 -8.52
N ALA A 519 -11.92 10.63 -8.26
CA ALA A 519 -12.94 10.19 -9.21
C ALA A 519 -12.91 10.94 -10.55
N LYS A 520 -12.35 12.15 -10.59
CA LYS A 520 -12.21 12.99 -11.80
C LYS A 520 -10.80 13.05 -12.36
N SER A 521 -9.81 12.67 -11.57
CA SER A 521 -8.42 12.76 -11.94
C SER A 521 -8.11 11.89 -13.15
N ASP A 522 -7.45 12.50 -14.13
CA ASP A 522 -7.01 11.83 -15.34
C ASP A 522 -5.83 12.57 -15.96
N TYR A 523 -4.68 11.90 -16.03
CA TYR A 523 -3.40 12.46 -16.47
C TYR A 523 -2.73 11.48 -17.43
N SER A 524 -2.13 11.99 -18.50
CA SER A 524 -1.30 11.18 -19.40
C SER A 524 -0.10 10.63 -18.65
N MET A 525 0.13 9.32 -18.76
CA MET A 525 1.24 8.62 -18.10
C MET A 525 2.24 8.06 -19.11
N PHE A 526 1.74 7.43 -20.18
CA PHE A 526 2.54 6.91 -21.28
C PHE A 526 1.88 7.33 -22.59
N SER A 527 2.66 7.83 -23.54
CA SER A 527 2.23 8.17 -24.89
C SER A 527 1.98 6.92 -25.74
N ALA A 528 1.47 7.11 -26.96
CA ALA A 528 1.36 6.02 -27.93
C ALA A 528 2.74 5.46 -28.32
N ALA A 529 3.72 6.33 -28.54
CA ALA A 529 5.11 5.95 -28.82
C ALA A 529 5.74 5.15 -27.67
N ASP A 530 5.47 5.51 -26.41
CA ASP A 530 5.92 4.74 -25.24
C ASP A 530 5.35 3.32 -25.23
N CYS A 531 4.07 3.17 -25.62
CA CYS A 531 3.40 1.88 -25.66
C CYS A 531 3.92 1.01 -26.81
N GLU A 532 4.15 1.61 -27.97
CA GLU A 532 4.77 0.97 -29.13
C GLU A 532 6.19 0.49 -28.78
N THR A 533 6.99 1.38 -28.20
CA THR A 533 8.36 1.08 -27.74
C THR A 533 8.37 -0.07 -26.74
N ALA A 534 7.47 -0.06 -25.75
CA ALA A 534 7.37 -1.14 -24.77
C ALA A 534 6.99 -2.48 -25.41
N ALA A 535 6.09 -2.48 -26.39
CA ALA A 535 5.69 -3.68 -27.12
C ALA A 535 6.87 -4.25 -27.92
N TRP A 536 7.59 -3.40 -28.65
CA TRP A 536 8.78 -3.82 -29.40
C TRP A 536 9.85 -4.40 -28.47
N VAL A 537 10.13 -3.74 -27.33
CA VAL A 537 11.09 -4.22 -26.33
C VAL A 537 10.67 -5.57 -25.78
N GLU A 538 9.39 -5.76 -25.45
CA GLU A 538 8.89 -7.03 -24.92
C GLU A 538 9.07 -8.20 -25.91
N GLU A 539 8.87 -7.95 -27.21
CA GLU A 539 8.90 -8.95 -28.28
C GLU A 539 10.31 -9.26 -28.81
N ASN A 540 11.20 -8.26 -28.86
CA ASN A 540 12.47 -8.36 -29.60
C ASN A 540 13.71 -8.45 -28.69
N THR A 541 13.56 -8.31 -27.38
CA THR A 541 14.70 -8.29 -26.45
C THR A 541 14.65 -9.40 -25.41
N GLU A 542 15.84 -9.87 -25.03
CA GLU A 542 16.00 -10.80 -23.93
C GLU A 542 15.43 -10.23 -22.63
N GLN A 543 14.97 -11.11 -21.74
CA GLN A 543 14.29 -10.71 -20.52
C GLN A 543 15.19 -9.90 -19.56
N ASP A 544 16.49 -10.18 -19.57
CA ASP A 544 17.49 -9.52 -18.74
C ASP A 544 18.33 -8.48 -19.50
N ALA A 545 17.94 -8.14 -20.74
CA ALA A 545 18.53 -7.07 -21.53
C ALA A 545 18.56 -5.77 -20.72
N LEU A 546 19.69 -5.07 -20.80
CA LEU A 546 19.96 -3.83 -20.09
C LEU A 546 19.99 -2.66 -21.06
N PHE A 547 19.28 -1.59 -20.71
CA PHE A 547 19.17 -0.38 -21.51
C PHE A 547 19.88 0.79 -20.83
N VAL A 548 20.63 1.56 -21.63
CA VAL A 548 21.00 2.94 -21.30
C VAL A 548 19.79 3.82 -21.59
N THR A 549 19.30 4.52 -20.57
CA THR A 549 18.15 5.43 -20.65
C THR A 549 18.43 6.65 -19.78
N ASP A 550 17.55 7.65 -19.82
CA ASP A 550 17.41 8.65 -18.78
C ASP A 550 16.95 8.01 -17.44
N THR A 551 16.84 8.81 -16.38
CA THR A 551 16.38 8.34 -15.05
C THR A 551 14.94 8.79 -14.73
N ASN A 552 14.07 8.98 -15.72
CA ASN A 552 12.67 9.33 -15.52
C ASN A 552 11.90 8.10 -14.97
N HIS A 553 10.97 8.36 -14.06
CA HIS A 553 10.07 7.34 -13.54
C HIS A 553 9.06 6.79 -14.57
N LEU A 554 8.76 7.55 -15.64
CA LEU A 554 7.84 7.15 -16.72
C LEU A 554 8.55 6.41 -17.85
N ASN A 555 9.57 5.63 -17.53
CA ASN A 555 10.37 4.92 -18.51
C ASN A 555 9.64 3.65 -19.03
N PRO A 556 9.25 3.56 -20.31
CA PRO A 556 8.45 2.44 -20.84
C PRO A 556 9.21 1.10 -20.83
N VAL A 557 10.53 1.14 -21.02
CA VAL A 557 11.41 -0.05 -21.02
C VAL A 557 11.32 -0.79 -19.68
N SER A 558 11.44 -0.05 -18.57
CA SER A 558 11.39 -0.65 -17.24
C SER A 558 9.97 -0.82 -16.71
N ALA A 559 9.09 0.17 -16.87
CA ALA A 559 7.76 0.15 -16.27
C ALA A 559 6.80 -0.81 -17.01
N LEU A 560 6.76 -0.76 -18.34
CA LEU A 560 5.82 -1.55 -19.14
C LEU A 560 6.43 -2.88 -19.58
N ALA A 561 7.61 -2.86 -20.19
CA ALA A 561 8.24 -4.07 -20.72
C ALA A 561 8.98 -4.89 -19.64
N GLY A 562 9.34 -4.28 -18.50
CA GLY A 562 10.00 -4.97 -17.39
C GLY A 562 11.46 -5.32 -17.64
N ARG A 563 12.13 -4.59 -18.55
CA ARG A 563 13.56 -4.79 -18.81
C ARG A 563 14.40 -3.94 -17.86
N ARG A 564 15.70 -4.22 -17.84
CA ARG A 564 16.62 -3.55 -16.92
C ARG A 564 17.05 -2.22 -17.51
N ILE A 565 17.17 -1.21 -16.66
CA ILE A 565 17.76 0.09 -17.03
C ILE A 565 18.96 0.38 -16.13
N VAL A 566 19.95 1.11 -16.64
CA VAL A 566 21.19 1.42 -15.89
C VAL A 566 20.87 2.13 -14.57
N CYS A 567 19.95 3.09 -14.58
CA CYS A 567 19.56 3.81 -13.38
C CYS A 567 18.13 4.36 -13.50
N GLY A 568 17.28 4.01 -12.53
CA GLY A 568 15.95 4.61 -12.37
C GLY A 568 15.97 5.92 -11.60
N PRO A 569 14.78 6.46 -11.30
CA PRO A 569 14.63 7.79 -10.71
C PRO A 569 15.13 7.87 -9.27
N SER A 570 15.72 9.02 -8.95
CA SER A 570 16.07 9.41 -7.58
C SER A 570 14.87 9.38 -6.64
N LEU A 571 13.66 9.66 -7.15
CA LEU A 571 12.38 9.59 -6.44
C LEU A 571 12.16 8.26 -5.70
N TRP A 572 12.73 7.15 -6.16
CA TRP A 572 12.62 5.87 -5.46
C TRP A 572 13.96 5.43 -4.90
N LEU A 573 15.01 5.44 -5.73
CA LEU A 573 16.30 4.84 -5.38
C LEU A 573 16.96 5.54 -4.18
N TYR A 574 16.81 6.87 -4.06
CA TYR A 574 17.30 7.62 -2.91
C TYR A 574 16.60 7.18 -1.61
N TRP A 575 15.27 7.11 -1.61
CA TRP A 575 14.50 6.70 -0.42
C TRP A 575 14.62 5.20 -0.11
N HIS A 576 15.07 4.41 -1.09
CA HIS A 576 15.49 3.03 -0.92
C HIS A 576 16.96 2.89 -0.46
N GLY A 577 17.68 3.98 -0.23
CA GLY A 577 19.03 3.97 0.35
C GLY A 577 20.16 3.69 -0.63
N PHE A 578 19.96 3.92 -1.93
CA PHE A 578 21.02 3.77 -2.94
C PHE A 578 21.69 5.11 -3.27
N ASP A 579 23.02 5.10 -3.37
CA ASP A 579 23.78 6.18 -4.01
C ASP A 579 23.78 5.97 -5.54
N ILE A 580 23.15 6.91 -6.23
CA ILE A 580 22.98 6.88 -7.69
C ILE A 580 23.85 7.90 -8.42
N ALA A 581 24.57 8.77 -7.70
CA ALA A 581 25.23 9.94 -8.27
C ALA A 581 26.22 9.57 -9.38
N LYS A 582 26.95 8.45 -9.20
CA LYS A 582 27.88 7.94 -10.21
C LYS A 582 27.17 7.50 -11.50
N ARG A 583 26.06 6.76 -11.40
CA ARG A 583 25.33 6.30 -12.59
C ARG A 583 24.69 7.49 -13.29
N GLU A 584 24.12 8.44 -12.55
CA GLU A 584 23.57 9.67 -13.14
C GLU A 584 24.63 10.49 -13.88
N SER A 585 25.83 10.62 -13.30
CA SER A 585 26.95 11.31 -13.94
C SER A 585 27.45 10.58 -15.19
N ASP A 586 27.49 9.25 -15.17
CA ASP A 586 27.88 8.46 -16.34
C ASP A 586 26.84 8.63 -17.45
N LEU A 587 25.54 8.48 -17.15
CA LEU A 587 24.47 8.64 -18.14
C LEU A 587 24.50 10.04 -18.76
N ARG A 588 24.71 11.08 -17.94
CA ARG A 588 24.89 12.45 -18.45
C ARG A 588 26.07 12.55 -19.41
N LEU A 589 27.24 12.04 -19.02
CA LEU A 589 28.43 12.06 -19.87
C LEU A 589 28.20 11.32 -21.19
N PHE A 590 27.51 10.18 -21.14
CA PHE A 590 27.18 9.40 -22.32
C PHE A 590 26.31 10.18 -23.31
N TYR A 591 25.21 10.79 -22.86
CA TYR A 591 24.30 11.51 -23.73
C TYR A 591 24.88 12.86 -24.20
N GLU A 592 25.56 13.61 -23.33
CA GLU A 592 26.13 14.94 -23.66
C GLU A 592 27.45 14.86 -24.44
N ASN A 593 28.17 13.74 -24.34
CA ASN A 593 29.41 13.53 -25.08
C ASN A 593 29.64 12.04 -25.38
N PRO A 594 28.94 11.47 -26.38
CA PRO A 594 29.02 10.05 -26.72
C PRO A 594 30.44 9.57 -27.04
N GLU A 595 31.32 10.45 -27.53
CA GLU A 595 32.73 10.13 -27.78
C GLU A 595 33.53 9.89 -26.49
N LEU A 596 33.41 10.78 -25.50
CA LEU A 596 34.03 10.60 -24.19
C LEU A 596 33.36 9.49 -23.38
N GLY A 597 32.04 9.34 -23.54
CA GLY A 597 31.21 8.36 -22.84
C GLY A 597 31.12 6.99 -23.53
N LYS A 598 31.84 6.73 -24.63
CA LYS A 598 31.68 5.53 -25.46
C LYS A 598 31.80 4.19 -24.74
N ASP A 599 32.56 4.15 -23.64
CA ASP A 599 32.77 2.92 -22.86
C ASP A 599 31.64 2.65 -21.85
N ILE A 600 30.69 3.58 -21.69
CA ILE A 600 29.64 3.50 -20.66
C ILE A 600 28.62 2.38 -20.92
N PRO A 601 28.08 2.18 -22.14
CA PRO A 601 27.23 1.02 -22.42
C PRO A 601 27.93 -0.29 -22.06
N LYS A 602 29.19 -0.44 -22.50
CA LYS A 602 30.01 -1.62 -22.21
C LYS A 602 30.35 -1.78 -20.73
N LYS A 603 30.63 -0.68 -20.01
CA LYS A 603 30.91 -0.66 -18.57
C LYS A 603 29.76 -1.26 -17.76
N TYR A 604 28.52 -1.01 -18.17
CA TYR A 604 27.34 -1.54 -17.51
C TYR A 604 26.84 -2.86 -18.13
N GLY A 605 27.33 -3.25 -19.31
CA GLY A 605 26.83 -4.40 -20.05
C GLY A 605 25.45 -4.14 -20.67
N ALA A 606 25.20 -2.90 -21.09
CA ALA A 606 23.97 -2.54 -21.78
C ALA A 606 23.96 -3.13 -23.19
N SER A 607 22.82 -3.68 -23.60
CA SER A 607 22.56 -4.24 -24.93
C SER A 607 21.90 -3.23 -25.86
N TYR A 608 21.27 -2.20 -25.29
CA TYR A 608 20.52 -1.20 -26.03
C TYR A 608 20.69 0.20 -25.43
N ILE A 609 20.47 1.22 -26.25
CA ILE A 609 20.44 2.63 -25.86
C ILE A 609 19.09 3.19 -26.30
N LEU A 610 18.37 3.84 -25.39
CA LEU A 610 17.12 4.55 -25.69
C LEU A 610 17.40 6.03 -25.92
N LEU A 611 16.76 6.61 -26.93
CA LEU A 611 16.67 8.04 -27.15
C LEU A 611 15.20 8.42 -27.32
N SER A 612 14.63 9.14 -26.36
CA SER A 612 13.25 9.61 -26.35
C SER A 612 13.19 11.10 -25.98
N PRO A 613 11.99 11.72 -25.96
CA PRO A 613 11.84 13.10 -25.51
C PRO A 613 12.36 13.34 -24.09
N ASP A 614 12.39 12.31 -23.23
CA ASP A 614 12.91 12.43 -21.86
C ASP A 614 14.43 12.58 -21.81
N GLU A 615 15.18 11.79 -22.60
CA GLU A 615 16.64 11.96 -22.74
C GLU A 615 16.98 13.34 -23.31
N LEU A 616 16.26 13.78 -24.35
CA LEU A 616 16.43 15.10 -24.98
C LEU A 616 16.08 16.26 -24.04
N TYR A 617 15.08 16.08 -23.18
CA TYR A 617 14.71 17.08 -22.18
C TYR A 617 15.75 17.18 -21.06
N ARG A 618 16.32 16.05 -20.66
CA ARG A 618 17.18 15.96 -19.48
C ARG A 618 18.65 16.28 -19.75
N TYR A 619 19.12 15.99 -20.96
CA TYR A 619 20.52 16.12 -21.36
C TYR A 619 20.65 17.01 -22.59
N SER A 620 21.81 17.65 -22.75
CA SER A 620 22.18 18.27 -24.03
C SER A 620 22.71 17.20 -24.98
N VAL A 621 21.82 16.35 -25.50
CA VAL A 621 22.17 15.16 -26.28
C VAL A 621 22.91 15.53 -27.58
N ASP A 622 24.01 14.85 -27.87
CA ASP A 622 24.65 14.88 -29.18
C ASP A 622 24.06 13.76 -30.06
N GLU A 623 22.90 14.05 -30.67
CA GLU A 623 22.15 13.08 -31.48
C GLU A 623 22.99 12.55 -32.64
N GLN A 624 23.68 13.43 -33.37
CA GLN A 624 24.48 13.05 -34.54
C GLN A 624 25.56 12.04 -34.17
N ALA A 625 26.25 12.25 -33.04
CA ALA A 625 27.25 11.30 -32.56
C ALA A 625 26.66 9.93 -32.18
N LEU A 626 25.39 9.86 -31.75
CA LEU A 626 24.70 8.58 -31.53
C LEU A 626 24.38 7.88 -32.86
N PHE A 627 23.77 8.60 -33.81
CA PHE A 627 23.43 8.07 -35.14
C PHE A 627 24.65 7.62 -35.96
N ASP A 628 25.78 8.34 -35.84
CA ASP A 628 27.02 7.98 -36.55
C ASP A 628 27.70 6.74 -35.95
N ARG A 629 27.38 6.39 -34.70
CA ARG A 629 28.11 5.38 -33.90
C ARG A 629 27.35 4.09 -33.68
N TYR A 630 26.02 4.15 -33.55
CA TYR A 630 25.21 3.00 -33.17
C TYR A 630 24.14 2.70 -34.23
N GLU A 631 23.83 1.42 -34.42
CA GLU A 631 22.81 0.97 -35.36
C GLU A 631 21.42 1.09 -34.75
N ILE A 632 20.44 1.57 -35.52
CA ILE A 632 19.05 1.68 -35.08
C ILE A 632 18.41 0.29 -35.10
N ALA A 633 17.94 -0.16 -33.94
CA ALA A 633 17.17 -1.38 -33.79
C ALA A 633 15.66 -1.13 -33.93
N PHE A 634 15.19 0.05 -33.52
CA PHE A 634 13.78 0.45 -33.56
C PHE A 634 13.63 1.97 -33.60
N GLU A 635 12.58 2.42 -34.29
CA GLU A 635 12.11 3.81 -34.33
C GLU A 635 10.58 3.78 -34.26
N SER A 636 9.98 4.58 -33.37
CA SER A 636 8.52 4.68 -33.24
C SER A 636 7.88 5.28 -34.49
N GLU A 637 6.59 5.02 -34.72
CA GLU A 637 5.88 5.51 -35.92
C GLU A 637 5.94 7.05 -36.08
N ASP A 638 6.00 7.78 -34.96
CA ASP A 638 6.10 9.24 -34.94
C ASP A 638 7.54 9.78 -34.92
N GLY A 639 8.54 8.89 -34.94
CA GLY A 639 9.97 9.22 -34.88
C GLY A 639 10.43 9.83 -33.56
N SER A 640 9.58 9.86 -32.52
CA SER A 640 9.91 10.49 -31.24
C SER A 640 10.83 9.64 -30.36
N THR A 641 10.81 8.31 -30.56
CA THR A 641 11.57 7.35 -29.75
C THR A 641 12.38 6.42 -30.63
N ILE A 642 13.67 6.29 -30.34
CA ILE A 642 14.63 5.48 -31.08
C ILE A 642 15.37 4.58 -30.12
N ILE A 643 15.56 3.31 -30.49
CA ILE A 643 16.41 2.37 -29.78
C ILE A 643 17.58 2.00 -30.68
N PHE A 644 18.79 2.13 -30.15
CA PHE A 644 20.03 1.69 -30.80
C PHE A 644 20.55 0.40 -30.18
N GLU A 645 21.25 -0.41 -30.97
CA GLU A 645 22.05 -1.53 -30.45
C GLU A 645 23.33 -1.02 -29.78
N ALA A 646 23.63 -1.54 -28.60
CA ALA A 646 24.88 -1.26 -27.89
C ALA A 646 25.95 -2.32 -28.22
N PRO A 647 27.25 -1.94 -28.22
CA PRO A 647 28.36 -2.76 -28.70
C PRO A 647 28.85 -3.85 -27.74
#